data_AF-A0A371IZC7-F1
#
_entry.id   AF-A0A371IZC7-F1
#
_cell.length_a   1.000
_cell.length_b   1.000
_cell.length_c   1.000
_cell.angle_alpha   90.00
_cell.angle_beta   90.00
_cell.angle_gamma   90.00
#
_symmetry.space_group_name_H-M   'P 1'
#
loop_
_entity.id
_entity.type
_entity.pdbx_description
1 polymer ?
#
loop_
_entity_poly.entity_id
_entity_poly.type
_entity_poly.pdbx_seq_one_letter_code
_entity_poly.pdbx_strand_id
1 'polypeptide(L)'
;MRRKTREEYRREVREKTNGEYKLIGDYINNTTKTFFKHNTESCKHEFHETPKRFNKYKYPCPECRKELKRKNNIKKHKVFVKEVEDLYGNEYSVKSQYNGSKENIIIQHNSEICDYNNFKITPNNFLRGHGCSECNLRNTSKVELSIFFAINTIIPETCKKKIKGRECDIVIPFDKLIGIQYDGHYFHQNPEKDNSFNKIFLKEKKTDILIRVREVGCPDIDEIENLFIINTEPKYNKEIIQSIVDNILSIINERYDTEYKSIVTDEIIDRAIKASTRVYHYKKLYDEYKEFIKNNKRPPIKDEQNSLRSRINEALRNNKLDKKNSKEIYNIRTYYCDIKEFRTEDEIFEDLKEFFKKNTFLPRQASIDEEKKLYNELKRCTENKLFSPKQNEELSIMKKQSINYIKSEEEIRIELEKFIKNNNRMPQRSDSNKEENLLISSISHRISRNSLSDDLLNYIIRVREYYSIEQSRKREYLEYIKKYNKLPKGDSTLNKSVLRFMSNGKYSKENIIEIINYRYNFQSLKKTIIECEKYLGLKKGDILYKIFLEFIKTVEDRELKLKDNDLDIVNDLVKEVIKEDWFDEEQKKYIKLYHEIQQINSNCVNKTIEKFIEFINTNNRMPSRGKNNVEAQFRRKIDSIIKKYRSNPYIDISVAVEIYDSHIKQNTAENTFNEAMNFYEKYSRLPKHRKGKTTELEYERKLAYRITSILDNNGFTNDQKEILNSLLFKNKERPKVVLNTLIDFYNKYSRAPKCTNGKEEKRIISNIRYHIKSNHYSDKEIDSIKKILPYAMKDDN
;
A
#
# COMPACT_ATOMS: atom_id res chain seq x y z
N MET A 1 -82.86 48.04 -56.44
CA MET A 1 -83.02 48.50 -55.03
C MET A 1 -82.31 49.82 -54.85
N ARG A 2 -83.01 50.86 -54.38
CA ARG A 2 -82.43 52.15 -53.99
C ARG A 2 -81.36 51.93 -52.90
N ARG A 3 -80.17 52.50 -53.06
CA ARG A 3 -79.12 52.48 -52.02
C ARG A 3 -79.51 53.44 -50.92
N LYS A 4 -79.49 52.98 -49.67
CA LYS A 4 -79.80 53.80 -48.49
C LYS A 4 -78.67 54.81 -48.25
N THR A 5 -79.00 56.01 -47.82
CA THR A 5 -78.00 56.98 -47.33
C THR A 5 -77.56 56.62 -45.90
N ARG A 6 -76.48 57.26 -45.40
CA ARG A 6 -76.00 57.06 -44.02
C ARG A 6 -77.08 57.39 -42.99
N GLU A 7 -77.79 58.50 -43.16
CA GLU A 7 -78.83 58.92 -42.22
C GLU A 7 -80.07 58.03 -42.28
N GLU A 8 -80.44 57.56 -43.47
CA GLU A 8 -81.51 56.57 -43.63
C GLU A 8 -81.17 55.26 -42.90
N TYR A 9 -79.93 54.75 -43.05
CA TYR A 9 -79.51 53.52 -42.36
C TYR A 9 -79.32 53.71 -40.85
N ARG A 10 -78.83 54.88 -40.41
CA ARG A 10 -78.71 55.23 -38.99
C ARG A 10 -80.07 55.24 -38.30
N ARG A 11 -81.10 55.80 -38.95
CA ARG A 11 -82.47 55.79 -38.45
C ARG A 11 -83.03 54.38 -38.38
N GLU A 12 -82.82 53.56 -39.41
CA GLU A 12 -83.21 52.14 -39.42
C GLU A 12 -82.58 51.35 -38.27
N VAL A 13 -81.27 51.53 -38.01
CA VAL A 13 -80.59 50.86 -36.88
C VAL A 13 -81.26 51.27 -35.56
N ARG A 14 -81.51 52.57 -35.37
CA ARG A 14 -82.15 53.09 -34.15
C ARG A 14 -83.57 52.55 -33.98
N GLU A 15 -84.39 52.56 -35.02
CA GLU A 15 -85.77 52.04 -34.99
C GLU A 15 -85.79 50.53 -34.74
N LYS A 16 -84.95 49.77 -35.45
CA LYS A 16 -84.92 48.30 -35.35
C LYS A 16 -84.45 47.78 -34.01
N THR A 17 -83.54 48.49 -33.34
CA THR A 17 -83.02 48.09 -32.04
C THR A 17 -83.61 48.89 -30.88
N ASN A 18 -84.71 49.63 -31.11
CA ASN A 18 -85.29 50.54 -30.11
C ASN A 18 -84.26 51.45 -29.42
N GLY A 19 -83.27 51.93 -30.17
CA GLY A 19 -82.21 52.80 -29.68
C GLY A 19 -81.06 52.12 -28.94
N GLU A 20 -81.09 50.80 -28.73
CA GLU A 20 -80.01 50.06 -28.06
C GLU A 20 -78.67 50.13 -28.80
N TYR A 21 -78.68 50.28 -30.13
CA TYR A 21 -77.48 50.36 -30.95
C TYR A 21 -77.39 51.69 -31.70
N LYS A 22 -76.17 52.19 -31.85
CA LYS A 22 -75.85 53.41 -32.59
C LYS A 22 -74.86 53.09 -33.71
N LEU A 23 -75.18 53.52 -34.93
CA LEU A 23 -74.21 53.56 -36.02
C LEU A 23 -73.28 54.76 -35.81
N ILE A 24 -71.99 54.50 -35.66
CA ILE A 24 -70.95 55.53 -35.42
C ILE A 24 -70.00 55.70 -36.62
N GLY A 25 -69.80 54.66 -37.43
CA GLY A 25 -69.00 54.74 -38.66
C GLY A 25 -69.77 55.22 -39.89
N ASP A 26 -69.08 55.25 -41.03
CA ASP A 26 -69.69 55.56 -42.34
C ASP A 26 -70.42 54.36 -42.94
N TYR A 27 -71.50 54.62 -43.69
CA TYR A 27 -72.28 53.61 -44.37
C TYR A 27 -72.13 53.75 -45.87
N ILE A 28 -71.60 52.71 -46.53
CA ILE A 28 -71.39 52.68 -47.98
C ILE A 28 -72.41 51.75 -48.65
N ASN A 29 -72.55 50.53 -48.16
CA ASN A 29 -73.51 49.54 -48.63
C ASN A 29 -73.72 48.45 -47.55
N ASN A 30 -74.55 47.44 -47.80
CA ASN A 30 -74.87 46.43 -46.81
C ASN A 30 -73.77 45.37 -46.56
N THR A 31 -72.76 45.29 -47.43
CA THR A 31 -71.66 44.33 -47.38
C THR A 31 -70.35 44.92 -46.88
N THR A 32 -70.18 46.24 -46.91
CA THR A 32 -69.01 46.93 -46.36
C THR A 32 -69.16 47.08 -44.85
N LYS A 33 -68.09 46.79 -44.10
CA LYS A 33 -68.09 46.90 -42.64
C LYS A 33 -68.16 48.36 -42.20
N THR A 34 -68.88 48.62 -41.12
CA THR A 34 -68.98 49.91 -40.46
C THR A 34 -68.94 49.74 -38.95
N PHE A 35 -68.74 50.83 -38.21
CA PHE A 35 -68.67 50.79 -36.76
C PHE A 35 -70.05 50.99 -36.13
N PHE A 36 -70.40 50.07 -35.24
CA PHE A 36 -71.58 50.13 -34.39
C PHE A 36 -71.17 50.23 -32.94
N LYS A 37 -72.02 50.85 -32.12
CA LYS A 37 -71.91 50.87 -30.67
C LYS A 37 -73.15 50.24 -30.06
N HIS A 38 -72.99 49.23 -29.24
CA HIS A 38 -74.05 48.82 -28.31
C HIS A 38 -74.06 49.87 -27.20
N ASN A 39 -75.19 50.52 -26.98
CA ASN A 39 -75.34 51.70 -26.14
C ASN A 39 -76.38 51.47 -25.05
N THR A 40 -76.22 50.39 -24.31
CA THR A 40 -77.03 50.05 -23.15
C THR A 40 -76.21 50.23 -21.87
N GLU A 41 -76.86 50.32 -20.71
CA GLU A 41 -76.15 50.51 -19.43
C GLU A 41 -75.22 49.32 -19.11
N SER A 42 -75.60 48.11 -19.53
CA SER A 42 -74.82 46.89 -19.36
C SER A 42 -73.75 46.65 -20.43
N CYS A 43 -73.73 47.40 -21.54
CA CYS A 43 -72.74 47.23 -22.59
C CYS A 43 -72.58 48.50 -23.44
N LYS A 44 -71.36 49.06 -23.44
CA LYS A 44 -70.96 50.25 -24.23
C LYS A 44 -69.99 49.91 -25.38
N HIS A 45 -69.94 48.64 -25.79
CA HIS A 45 -68.92 48.12 -26.71
C HIS A 45 -69.09 48.64 -28.14
N GLU A 46 -67.99 49.09 -28.73
CA GLU A 46 -67.87 49.52 -30.12
C GLU A 46 -67.24 48.40 -30.96
N PHE A 47 -67.88 48.05 -32.08
CA PHE A 47 -67.47 46.91 -32.90
C PHE A 47 -67.65 47.17 -34.40
N HIS A 48 -66.81 46.53 -35.20
CA HIS A 48 -66.75 46.69 -36.66
C HIS A 48 -67.41 45.51 -37.37
N GLU A 49 -68.54 45.73 -38.02
CA GLU A 49 -69.34 44.66 -38.62
C GLU A 49 -70.08 45.13 -39.87
N THR A 50 -70.49 44.20 -40.74
CA THR A 50 -71.30 44.54 -41.92
C THR A 50 -72.76 44.79 -41.52
N PRO A 51 -73.45 45.78 -42.13
CA PRO A 51 -74.89 45.98 -41.96
C PRO A 51 -75.73 44.71 -42.19
N LYS A 52 -75.35 43.88 -43.18
CA LYS A 52 -76.00 42.60 -43.45
C LYS A 52 -75.90 41.63 -42.26
N ARG A 53 -74.74 41.51 -41.62
CA ARG A 53 -74.55 40.64 -40.45
C ARG A 53 -75.20 41.22 -39.20
N PHE A 54 -75.07 42.52 -38.97
CA PHE A 54 -75.77 43.23 -37.91
C PHE A 54 -77.28 42.95 -37.97
N ASN A 55 -77.87 43.09 -39.16
CA ASN A 55 -79.29 42.89 -39.37
C ASN A 55 -79.75 41.43 -39.27
N LYS A 56 -78.87 40.47 -39.58
CA LYS A 56 -79.17 39.04 -39.56
C LYS A 56 -79.18 38.45 -38.15
N TYR A 57 -78.34 38.95 -37.25
CA TYR A 57 -78.17 38.35 -35.94
C TYR A 57 -79.12 38.91 -34.89
N LYS A 58 -79.74 38.00 -34.11
CA LYS A 58 -80.57 38.36 -32.95
C LYS A 58 -79.83 39.18 -31.88
N TYR A 59 -78.53 38.93 -31.69
CA TYR A 59 -77.66 39.66 -30.76
C TYR A 59 -76.40 40.18 -31.50
N PRO A 60 -76.45 41.36 -32.15
CA PRO A 60 -75.37 41.83 -33.02
C PRO A 60 -74.05 42.05 -32.30
N CYS A 61 -74.08 42.54 -31.05
CA CYS A 61 -72.88 42.80 -30.26
C CYS A 61 -72.06 41.51 -30.03
N PRO A 62 -70.80 41.45 -30.47
CA PRO A 62 -69.95 40.28 -30.27
C PRO A 62 -69.65 40.02 -28.79
N GLU A 63 -69.46 41.06 -27.97
CA GLU A 63 -69.21 40.92 -26.53
C GLU A 63 -70.42 40.34 -25.80
N CYS A 64 -71.62 40.91 -25.96
CA CYS A 64 -72.82 40.35 -25.34
C CYS A 64 -73.11 38.92 -25.81
N ARG A 65 -72.84 38.61 -27.09
CA ARG A 65 -72.98 37.24 -27.58
C ARG A 65 -71.96 36.29 -26.97
N LYS A 66 -70.71 36.72 -26.78
CA LYS A 66 -69.68 35.95 -26.06
C LYS A 66 -70.12 35.71 -24.61
N GLU A 67 -70.66 36.72 -23.93
CA GLU A 67 -71.17 36.58 -22.56
C GLU A 67 -72.36 35.61 -22.47
N LEU A 68 -73.32 35.69 -23.40
CA LEU A 68 -74.44 34.75 -23.47
C LEU A 68 -73.96 33.32 -23.72
N LYS A 69 -73.01 33.12 -24.64
CA LYS A 69 -72.38 31.82 -24.85
C LYS A 69 -71.64 31.34 -23.61
N ARG A 70 -70.93 32.23 -22.90
CA ARG A 70 -70.24 31.91 -21.65
C ARG A 70 -71.24 31.42 -20.60
N LYS A 71 -72.34 32.14 -20.38
CA LYS A 71 -73.41 31.77 -19.44
C LYS A 71 -74.07 30.44 -19.79
N ASN A 72 -74.35 30.21 -21.08
CA ASN A 72 -75.00 28.98 -21.55
C ASN A 72 -74.06 27.75 -21.56
N ASN A 73 -72.75 27.96 -21.68
CA ASN A 73 -71.75 26.88 -21.68
C ASN A 73 -71.25 26.51 -20.27
N ILE A 74 -71.65 27.25 -19.23
CA ILE A 74 -71.36 26.87 -17.84
C ILE A 74 -72.21 25.63 -17.53
N LYS A 75 -71.55 24.53 -17.15
CA LYS A 75 -72.23 23.32 -16.70
C LYS A 75 -73.14 23.66 -15.51
N LYS A 76 -74.31 23.02 -15.43
CA LYS A 76 -75.15 23.12 -14.23
C LYS A 76 -74.41 22.52 -13.03
N HIS A 77 -74.57 23.09 -11.84
CA HIS A 77 -73.86 22.64 -10.64
C HIS A 77 -74.02 21.13 -10.38
N LYS A 78 -75.23 20.57 -10.50
CA LYS A 78 -75.47 19.13 -10.35
C LYS A 78 -74.66 18.25 -11.30
N VAL A 79 -74.41 18.72 -12.53
CA VAL A 79 -73.61 18.00 -13.53
C VAL A 79 -72.15 17.98 -13.09
N PHE A 80 -71.63 19.11 -12.59
CA PHE A 80 -70.27 19.16 -12.07
C PHE A 80 -70.09 18.29 -10.81
N VAL A 81 -71.05 18.30 -9.88
CA VAL A 81 -71.01 17.43 -8.68
C VAL A 81 -70.99 15.96 -9.11
N LYS A 82 -71.84 15.57 -10.07
CA LYS A 82 -71.86 14.20 -10.60
C LYS A 82 -70.54 13.84 -11.29
N GLU A 83 -69.93 14.74 -12.06
CA GLU A 83 -68.61 14.49 -12.66
C GLU A 83 -67.51 14.26 -11.62
N VAL A 84 -67.57 14.98 -10.48
CA VAL A 84 -66.64 14.76 -9.37
C VAL A 84 -66.87 13.40 -8.72
N GLU A 85 -68.13 13.02 -8.50
CA GLU A 85 -68.53 11.72 -7.95
C GLU A 85 -68.15 10.56 -8.90
N ASP A 86 -68.37 10.72 -10.20
CA ASP A 86 -68.02 9.71 -11.21
C ASP A 86 -66.48 9.51 -11.30
N LEU A 87 -65.69 10.57 -11.09
CA LEU A 87 -64.23 10.53 -11.17
C LEU A 87 -63.56 10.05 -9.87
N TYR A 88 -64.06 10.49 -8.72
CA TYR A 88 -63.39 10.33 -7.43
C TYR A 88 -64.25 9.60 -6.39
N GLY A 89 -65.47 9.18 -6.75
CA GLY A 89 -66.41 8.58 -5.82
C GLY A 89 -66.67 9.48 -4.62
N ASN A 90 -66.58 8.89 -3.42
CA ASN A 90 -66.76 9.59 -2.15
C ASN A 90 -65.47 10.25 -1.62
N GLU A 91 -64.38 10.29 -2.38
CA GLU A 91 -63.10 10.87 -1.91
C GLU A 91 -63.20 12.40 -1.74
N TYR A 92 -64.04 13.09 -2.51
CA TYR A 92 -64.18 14.54 -2.43
C TYR A 92 -65.65 14.98 -2.39
N SER A 93 -65.95 16.01 -1.57
CA SER A 93 -67.26 16.66 -1.52
C SER A 93 -67.18 18.09 -2.03
N VAL A 94 -68.05 18.46 -2.98
CA VAL A 94 -68.19 19.86 -3.42
C VAL A 94 -68.98 20.64 -2.35
N LYS A 95 -68.37 21.69 -1.76
CA LYS A 95 -68.98 22.45 -0.65
C LYS A 95 -69.53 23.82 -1.02
N SER A 96 -69.29 24.27 -2.24
CA SER A 96 -69.76 25.57 -2.73
C SER A 96 -70.33 25.46 -4.15
N GLN A 97 -71.10 26.47 -4.54
CA GLN A 97 -71.76 26.51 -5.83
C GLN A 97 -70.75 26.60 -6.99
N TYR A 98 -70.95 25.79 -8.03
CA TYR A 98 -70.16 25.87 -9.26
C TYR A 98 -70.64 27.03 -10.14
N ASN A 99 -69.74 28.00 -10.38
CA ASN A 99 -70.03 29.21 -11.16
C ASN A 99 -69.24 29.29 -12.48
N GLY A 100 -68.50 28.24 -12.84
CA GLY A 100 -67.74 28.16 -14.08
C GLY A 100 -66.39 27.46 -13.90
N SER A 101 -65.75 27.06 -15.00
CA SER A 101 -64.53 26.24 -14.97
C SER A 101 -63.27 26.95 -14.45
N LYS A 102 -63.28 28.29 -14.44
CA LYS A 102 -62.17 29.15 -14.02
C LYS A 102 -62.41 29.86 -12.68
N GLU A 103 -63.64 29.83 -12.17
CA GLU A 103 -63.98 30.42 -10.87
C GLU A 103 -63.63 29.43 -9.75
N ASN A 104 -63.06 29.90 -8.65
CA ASN A 104 -62.70 29.02 -7.55
C ASN A 104 -63.94 28.38 -6.92
N ILE A 105 -63.82 27.08 -6.62
CA ILE A 105 -64.80 26.31 -5.88
C ILE A 105 -64.13 25.74 -4.62
N ILE A 106 -64.87 25.68 -3.52
CA ILE A 106 -64.47 25.01 -2.29
C ILE A 106 -64.81 23.52 -2.41
N ILE A 107 -63.79 22.69 -2.28
CA ILE A 107 -63.88 21.24 -2.26
C ILE A 107 -63.34 20.75 -0.92
N GLN A 108 -64.08 19.84 -0.30
CA GLN A 108 -63.62 19.07 0.84
C GLN A 108 -62.97 17.79 0.32
N HIS A 109 -61.77 17.48 0.80
CA HIS A 109 -61.26 16.12 0.68
C HIS A 109 -61.80 15.30 1.86
N ASN A 110 -62.57 14.26 1.58
CA ASN A 110 -63.20 13.40 2.59
C ASN A 110 -62.19 12.38 3.13
N SER A 111 -61.07 12.89 3.63
CA SER A 111 -59.96 12.09 4.11
C SER A 111 -59.52 12.59 5.48
N GLU A 112 -59.48 11.66 6.43
CA GLU A 112 -58.91 11.90 7.76
C GLU A 112 -57.42 12.29 7.69
N ILE A 113 -56.73 12.02 6.57
CA ILE A 113 -55.32 12.39 6.34
C ILE A 113 -55.10 13.89 6.44
N CYS A 114 -56.01 14.66 5.84
CA CYS A 114 -55.97 16.12 5.83
C CYS A 114 -57.04 16.69 6.75
N ASP A 115 -57.50 15.94 7.75
CA ASP A 115 -58.55 16.38 8.68
C ASP A 115 -59.77 16.99 7.97
N TYR A 116 -60.23 16.34 6.91
CA TYR A 116 -61.37 16.80 6.12
C TYR A 116 -61.20 18.23 5.55
N ASN A 117 -59.97 18.60 5.18
CA ASN A 117 -59.60 19.93 4.68
C ASN A 117 -60.52 20.43 3.57
N ASN A 118 -60.98 21.68 3.74
CA ASN A 118 -61.71 22.45 2.75
C ASN A 118 -60.73 23.40 2.03
N PHE A 119 -60.51 23.19 0.74
CA PHE A 119 -59.57 24.01 -0.03
C PHE A 119 -60.24 24.63 -1.24
N LYS A 120 -59.74 25.82 -1.63
CA LYS A 120 -60.20 26.56 -2.81
C LYS A 120 -59.38 26.12 -4.03
N ILE A 121 -60.06 25.75 -5.10
CA ILE A 121 -59.42 25.38 -6.36
C ILE A 121 -60.31 25.70 -7.55
N THR A 122 -59.75 25.98 -8.73
CA THR A 122 -60.57 26.08 -9.95
C THR A 122 -61.03 24.68 -10.40
N PRO A 123 -62.30 24.50 -10.80
CA PRO A 123 -62.83 23.22 -11.29
C PRO A 123 -62.00 22.56 -12.39
N ASN A 124 -61.46 23.34 -13.35
CA ASN A 124 -60.60 22.79 -14.40
C ASN A 124 -59.32 22.14 -13.87
N ASN A 125 -58.68 22.74 -12.87
CA ASN A 125 -57.47 22.17 -12.26
C ASN A 125 -57.83 20.93 -11.44
N PHE A 126 -58.95 20.98 -10.71
CA PHE A 126 -59.41 19.85 -9.93
C PHE A 126 -59.69 18.61 -10.80
N LEU A 127 -60.47 18.75 -11.88
CA LEU A 127 -60.77 17.66 -12.82
C LEU A 127 -59.52 17.13 -13.58
N ARG A 128 -58.43 17.91 -13.62
CA ARG A 128 -57.13 17.48 -14.18
C ARG A 128 -56.27 16.72 -13.17
N GLY A 129 -56.78 16.44 -11.97
CA GLY A 129 -56.07 15.68 -10.94
C GLY A 129 -55.29 16.53 -9.95
N HIS A 130 -55.42 17.85 -9.95
CA HIS A 130 -54.88 18.68 -8.88
C HIS A 130 -55.82 18.59 -7.66
N GLY A 131 -55.64 17.56 -6.83
CA GLY A 131 -56.43 17.31 -5.62
C GLY A 131 -56.00 18.12 -4.40
N CYS A 132 -56.28 17.62 -3.20
CA CYS A 132 -55.93 18.27 -1.95
C CYS A 132 -54.40 18.51 -1.85
N SER A 133 -53.99 19.77 -1.70
CA SER A 133 -52.59 20.16 -1.58
C SER A 133 -51.91 19.50 -0.39
N GLU A 134 -52.63 19.31 0.73
CA GLU A 134 -52.12 18.63 1.92
C GLU A 134 -51.85 17.14 1.67
N CYS A 135 -52.69 16.48 0.86
CA CYS A 135 -52.51 15.07 0.53
C CYS A 135 -51.56 14.83 -0.65
N ASN A 136 -51.20 15.89 -1.38
CA ASN A 136 -50.15 15.87 -2.42
C ASN A 136 -48.74 15.94 -1.84
N LEU A 137 -48.56 16.07 -0.52
CA LEU A 137 -47.27 16.10 0.20
C LEU A 137 -46.65 14.69 0.37
N ARG A 138 -46.89 13.80 -0.59
CA ARG A 138 -46.42 12.40 -0.56
C ARG A 138 -44.90 12.41 -0.73
N ASN A 139 -44.17 12.00 0.32
CA ASN A 139 -42.68 11.98 0.45
C ASN A 139 -42.00 13.16 1.17
N THR A 140 -42.75 14.13 1.70
CA THR A 140 -42.18 15.27 2.45
C THR A 140 -41.70 14.88 3.86
N SER A 141 -40.55 15.44 4.30
CA SER A 141 -40.01 15.18 5.63
C SER A 141 -40.89 15.79 6.74
N LYS A 142 -40.79 15.27 7.98
CA LYS A 142 -41.56 15.82 9.11
C LYS A 142 -41.18 17.28 9.38
N VAL A 143 -39.88 17.58 9.41
CA VAL A 143 -39.37 18.93 9.67
C VAL A 143 -39.83 19.92 8.60
N GLU A 144 -39.74 19.54 7.32
CA GLU A 144 -40.24 20.35 6.21
C GLU A 144 -41.75 20.64 6.33
N LEU A 145 -42.55 19.65 6.73
CA LEU A 145 -43.99 19.86 6.97
C LEU A 145 -44.26 20.77 8.16
N SER A 146 -43.50 20.65 9.25
CA SER A 146 -43.66 21.53 10.41
C SER A 146 -43.35 22.97 10.08
N ILE A 147 -42.25 23.22 9.35
CA ILE A 147 -41.91 24.57 8.88
C ILE A 147 -43.02 25.07 7.95
N PHE A 148 -43.50 24.24 7.01
CA PHE A 148 -44.59 24.60 6.11
C PHE A 148 -45.87 24.98 6.85
N PHE A 149 -46.35 24.16 7.79
CA PHE A 149 -47.59 24.45 8.51
C PHE A 149 -47.46 25.66 9.45
N ALA A 150 -46.31 25.81 10.11
CA ALA A 150 -46.03 26.97 10.96
C ALA A 150 -46.08 28.27 10.16
N ILE A 151 -45.39 28.31 9.01
CA ILE A 151 -45.39 29.48 8.14
C ILE A 151 -46.77 29.68 7.49
N ASN A 152 -47.43 28.62 7.02
CA ASN A 152 -48.75 28.73 6.38
C ASN A 152 -49.83 29.27 7.35
N THR A 153 -49.66 29.08 8.66
CA THR A 153 -50.56 29.66 9.67
C THR A 153 -50.46 31.18 9.71
N ILE A 154 -49.29 31.73 9.37
CA ILE A 154 -48.99 33.16 9.41
C ILE A 154 -49.17 33.80 8.04
N ILE A 155 -48.74 33.09 6.98
CA ILE A 155 -48.77 33.51 5.58
C ILE A 155 -49.49 32.41 4.78
N PRO A 156 -50.84 32.45 4.68
CA PRO A 156 -51.65 31.38 4.08
C PRO A 156 -51.35 31.07 2.61
N GLU A 157 -50.77 32.02 1.87
CA GLU A 157 -50.36 31.87 0.47
C GLU A 157 -49.12 30.97 0.30
N THR A 158 -48.47 30.59 1.40
CA THR A 158 -47.33 29.67 1.41
C THR A 158 -47.70 28.36 0.74
N CYS A 159 -46.90 27.94 -0.24
CA CYS A 159 -47.18 26.78 -1.07
C CYS A 159 -45.90 26.01 -1.42
N LYS A 160 -46.03 24.91 -2.17
CA LYS A 160 -44.90 24.23 -2.82
C LYS A 160 -44.93 24.52 -4.31
N LYS A 161 -43.76 24.76 -4.91
CA LYS A 161 -43.68 25.11 -6.34
C LYS A 161 -42.43 24.53 -6.99
N LYS A 162 -42.59 24.07 -8.22
CA LYS A 162 -41.45 23.68 -9.08
C LYS A 162 -40.94 24.89 -9.86
N ILE A 163 -39.65 25.16 -9.76
CA ILE A 163 -38.91 26.18 -10.51
C ILE A 163 -38.01 25.46 -11.53
N LYS A 164 -38.26 25.67 -12.83
CA LYS A 164 -37.57 24.99 -13.94
C LYS A 164 -37.44 23.46 -13.77
N GLY A 165 -38.52 22.83 -13.30
CA GLY A 165 -38.59 21.38 -13.11
C GLY A 165 -37.99 20.86 -11.80
N ARG A 166 -37.34 21.72 -10.99
CA ARG A 166 -36.87 21.36 -9.64
C ARG A 166 -37.85 21.85 -8.59
N GLU A 167 -38.18 21.00 -7.63
CA GLU A 167 -39.08 21.33 -6.53
C GLU A 167 -38.37 22.15 -5.47
N CYS A 168 -39.00 23.23 -5.01
CA CYS A 168 -38.61 23.97 -3.82
C CYS A 168 -39.58 23.58 -2.71
N ASP A 169 -39.04 23.23 -1.55
CA ASP A 169 -39.78 22.62 -0.43
C ASP A 169 -40.91 23.53 0.05
N ILE A 170 -40.63 24.83 0.19
CA ILE A 170 -41.60 25.84 0.57
C ILE A 170 -41.34 27.10 -0.26
N VAL A 171 -42.41 27.74 -0.74
CA VAL A 171 -42.38 28.99 -1.48
C VAL A 171 -43.43 29.94 -0.96
N ILE A 172 -43.02 31.16 -0.64
CA ILE A 172 -43.91 32.24 -0.19
C ILE A 172 -44.04 33.25 -1.34
N PRO A 173 -45.26 33.49 -1.86
CA PRO A 173 -45.47 34.37 -3.00
C PRO A 173 -45.72 35.83 -2.56
N PHE A 174 -44.66 36.63 -2.49
CA PHE A 174 -44.76 38.10 -2.50
C PHE A 174 -44.67 38.62 -3.95
N ASP A 175 -44.35 39.91 -4.14
CA ASP A 175 -44.04 40.50 -5.47
C ASP A 175 -42.93 39.72 -6.19
N LYS A 176 -41.97 39.21 -5.41
CA LYS A 176 -41.01 38.17 -5.80
C LYS A 176 -41.13 36.99 -4.84
N LEU A 177 -40.79 35.80 -5.33
CA LEU A 177 -40.87 34.54 -4.59
C LEU A 177 -39.73 34.44 -3.57
N ILE A 178 -40.08 34.04 -2.36
CA ILE A 178 -39.14 33.59 -1.33
C ILE A 178 -39.11 32.07 -1.36
N GLY A 179 -37.92 31.48 -1.49
CA GLY A 179 -37.72 30.04 -1.38
C GLY A 179 -37.21 29.65 -0.01
N ILE A 180 -37.73 28.57 0.56
CA ILE A 180 -37.16 27.92 1.75
C ILE A 180 -36.95 26.44 1.41
N GLN A 181 -35.76 25.94 1.70
CA GLN A 181 -35.39 24.54 1.48
C GLN A 181 -34.73 23.97 2.72
N TYR A 182 -35.18 22.80 3.15
CA TYR A 182 -34.67 22.09 4.31
C TYR A 182 -33.75 20.95 3.86
N ASP A 183 -32.50 21.02 4.31
CA ASP A 183 -31.43 20.14 3.89
C ASP A 183 -31.06 19.15 4.99
N GLY A 184 -31.66 17.96 4.93
CA GLY A 184 -31.28 16.86 5.81
C GLY A 184 -29.89 16.32 5.48
N HIS A 185 -29.04 16.14 6.49
CA HIS A 185 -27.64 15.71 6.35
C HIS A 185 -27.52 14.46 5.48
N TYR A 186 -28.37 13.45 5.70
CA TYR A 186 -28.34 12.20 4.93
C TYR A 186 -28.56 12.39 3.40
N PHE A 187 -29.37 13.37 3.00
CA PHE A 187 -29.76 13.56 1.60
C PHE A 187 -28.91 14.62 0.88
N HIS A 188 -28.35 15.58 1.60
CA HIS A 188 -27.58 16.71 1.07
C HIS A 188 -26.09 16.53 1.25
N GLN A 189 -25.54 15.47 0.64
CA GLN A 189 -24.09 15.15 0.65
C GLN A 189 -23.34 15.66 -0.59
N ASN A 190 -24.06 16.17 -1.60
CA ASN A 190 -23.47 16.62 -2.86
C ASN A 190 -23.64 18.15 -3.01
N PRO A 191 -22.60 18.94 -2.69
CA PRO A 191 -22.68 20.40 -2.75
C PRO A 191 -22.85 20.94 -4.18
N GLU A 192 -22.33 20.27 -5.20
CA GLU A 192 -22.50 20.70 -6.61
C GLU A 192 -23.98 20.71 -7.03
N LYS A 193 -24.72 19.68 -6.61
CA LYS A 193 -26.16 19.57 -6.89
C LYS A 193 -26.95 20.66 -6.15
N ASP A 194 -26.59 20.93 -4.90
CA ASP A 194 -27.19 21.99 -4.08
C ASP A 194 -26.90 23.39 -4.66
N ASN A 195 -25.65 23.66 -5.02
CA ASN A 195 -25.21 24.91 -5.65
C ASN A 195 -25.90 25.12 -7.01
N SER A 196 -26.09 24.05 -7.77
CA SER A 196 -26.86 24.07 -9.02
C SER A 196 -28.31 24.50 -8.79
N PHE A 197 -28.96 24.03 -7.72
CA PHE A 197 -30.31 24.48 -7.37
C PHE A 197 -30.33 25.95 -6.96
N ASN A 198 -29.40 26.39 -6.09
CA ASN A 198 -29.32 27.79 -5.64
C ASN A 198 -29.22 28.76 -6.81
N LYS A 199 -28.31 28.47 -7.75
CA LYS A 199 -28.11 29.27 -8.97
C LYS A 199 -29.35 29.28 -9.87
N ILE A 200 -30.06 28.15 -9.98
CA ILE A 200 -31.29 28.07 -10.78
C ILE A 200 -32.42 28.88 -10.16
N PHE A 201 -32.59 28.78 -8.83
CA PHE A 201 -33.64 29.47 -8.11
C PHE A 201 -33.41 30.98 -8.18
N LEU A 202 -32.26 31.46 -7.69
CA LEU A 202 -31.97 32.90 -7.57
C LEU A 202 -31.79 33.63 -8.91
N LYS A 203 -31.49 32.92 -10.01
CA LYS A 203 -31.41 33.54 -11.36
C LYS A 203 -32.79 33.81 -11.98
N GLU A 204 -33.87 33.32 -11.39
CA GLU A 204 -35.22 33.53 -11.92
C GLU A 204 -35.69 34.97 -11.66
N LYS A 205 -36.21 35.66 -12.68
CA LYS A 205 -36.63 37.08 -12.55
C LYS A 205 -37.74 37.31 -11.52
N LYS A 206 -38.35 36.23 -11.02
CA LYS A 206 -39.44 36.22 -10.05
C LYS A 206 -39.02 35.73 -8.66
N THR A 207 -37.74 35.58 -8.34
CA THR A 207 -37.28 35.18 -7.00
C THR A 207 -36.54 36.32 -6.33
N ASP A 208 -36.70 36.48 -5.03
CA ASP A 208 -35.99 37.51 -4.24
C ASP A 208 -34.87 36.91 -3.42
N ILE A 209 -35.21 35.97 -2.52
CA ILE A 209 -34.29 35.35 -1.58
C ILE A 209 -34.51 33.83 -1.51
N LEU A 210 -33.46 33.10 -1.16
CA LEU A 210 -33.49 31.67 -0.88
C LEU A 210 -32.91 31.41 0.52
N ILE A 211 -33.68 30.73 1.37
CA ILE A 211 -33.28 30.36 2.73
C ILE A 211 -33.02 28.85 2.75
N ARG A 212 -31.81 28.43 3.13
CA ARG A 212 -31.41 27.03 3.31
C ARG A 212 -31.36 26.71 4.81
N VAL A 213 -32.24 25.83 5.26
CA VAL A 213 -32.21 25.29 6.63
C VAL A 213 -31.38 24.01 6.63
N ARG A 214 -30.12 24.06 7.07
CA ARG A 214 -29.13 22.98 6.92
C ARG A 214 -28.90 22.24 8.22
N GLU A 215 -29.02 20.91 8.18
CA GLU A 215 -28.62 20.08 9.33
C GLU A 215 -27.10 20.10 9.53
N VAL A 216 -26.67 20.03 10.79
CA VAL A 216 -25.26 19.86 11.15
C VAL A 216 -24.66 18.66 10.40
N GLY A 217 -23.55 18.91 9.70
CA GLY A 217 -22.84 17.93 8.89
C GLY A 217 -23.12 17.99 7.38
N CYS A 218 -24.09 18.80 6.92
CA CYS A 218 -24.21 19.12 5.50
C CYS A 218 -22.92 19.82 4.99
N PRO A 219 -22.38 19.48 3.80
CA PRO A 219 -21.23 20.18 3.22
C PRO A 219 -21.53 21.66 2.97
N ASP A 220 -20.48 22.47 2.95
CA ASP A 220 -20.57 23.89 2.62
C ASP A 220 -21.06 24.11 1.17
N ILE A 221 -21.79 25.20 0.96
CA ILE A 221 -22.35 25.61 -0.33
C ILE A 221 -21.81 26.98 -0.72
N ASP A 222 -21.83 27.29 -2.01
CA ASP A 222 -21.30 28.56 -2.54
C ASP A 222 -22.04 29.74 -1.89
N GLU A 223 -21.31 30.77 -1.47
CA GLU A 223 -21.89 32.05 -1.09
C GLU A 223 -22.46 32.73 -2.34
N ILE A 224 -23.77 33.04 -2.30
CA ILE A 224 -24.49 33.69 -3.40
C ILE A 224 -25.31 34.83 -2.80
N GLU A 225 -25.37 35.96 -3.49
CA GLU A 225 -26.20 37.09 -3.08
C GLU A 225 -27.68 36.66 -2.93
N ASN A 226 -28.33 37.08 -1.84
CA ASN A 226 -29.70 36.71 -1.46
C ASN A 226 -29.90 35.22 -1.07
N LEU A 227 -28.82 34.49 -0.78
CA LEU A 227 -28.85 33.18 -0.13
C LEU A 227 -28.59 33.32 1.37
N PHE A 228 -29.50 32.81 2.21
CA PHE A 228 -29.36 32.81 3.66
C PHE A 228 -29.30 31.38 4.18
N ILE A 229 -28.41 31.11 5.15
CA ILE A 229 -28.22 29.78 5.73
C ILE A 229 -28.60 29.80 7.20
N ILE A 230 -29.49 28.89 7.59
CA ILE A 230 -29.88 28.64 8.98
C ILE A 230 -29.42 27.22 9.34
N ASN A 231 -28.48 27.10 10.27
CA ASN A 231 -28.02 25.79 10.73
C ASN A 231 -28.93 25.23 11.82
N THR A 232 -29.17 23.92 11.82
CA THR A 232 -30.04 23.26 12.80
C THR A 232 -29.56 21.85 13.16
N GLU A 233 -29.93 21.38 14.37
CA GLU A 233 -29.71 19.98 14.77
C GLU A 233 -30.74 19.04 14.11
N PRO A 234 -30.41 17.75 13.90
CA PRO A 234 -31.31 16.78 13.29
C PRO A 234 -32.41 16.30 14.25
N LYS A 235 -33.22 17.22 14.78
CA LYS A 235 -34.26 16.97 15.78
C LYS A 235 -35.54 17.73 15.45
N TYR A 236 -36.67 17.11 15.77
CA TYR A 236 -38.03 17.55 15.40
C TYR A 236 -38.82 18.13 16.59
N ASN A 237 -38.18 18.49 17.71
CA ASN A 237 -38.93 19.01 18.85
C ASN A 237 -39.50 20.42 18.57
N LYS A 238 -40.54 20.78 19.31
CA LYS A 238 -41.27 22.04 19.16
C LYS A 238 -40.35 23.25 19.26
N GLU A 239 -39.40 23.21 20.19
CA GLU A 239 -38.45 24.29 20.45
C GLU A 239 -37.52 24.56 19.27
N ILE A 240 -37.01 23.50 18.62
CA ILE A 240 -36.14 23.63 17.45
C ILE A 240 -36.94 24.14 16.24
N ILE A 241 -38.15 23.61 16.01
CA ILE A 241 -39.01 24.10 14.93
C ILE A 241 -39.35 25.58 15.15
N GLN A 242 -39.70 25.98 16.38
CA GLN A 242 -39.92 27.37 16.75
C GLN A 242 -38.70 28.24 16.40
N SER A 243 -37.50 27.83 16.82
CA SER A 243 -36.27 28.56 16.52
C SER A 243 -36.00 28.69 15.02
N ILE A 244 -36.23 27.63 14.24
CA ILE A 244 -36.08 27.67 12.76
C ILE A 244 -37.05 28.69 12.17
N VAL A 245 -38.33 28.63 12.56
CA VAL A 245 -39.37 29.51 12.02
C VAL A 245 -39.10 30.96 12.40
N ASP A 246 -38.67 31.23 13.64
CA ASP A 246 -38.33 32.59 14.09
C ASP A 246 -37.16 33.18 13.29
N ASN A 247 -36.12 32.38 13.01
CA ASN A 247 -35.02 32.83 12.16
C ASN A 247 -35.46 33.09 10.72
N ILE A 248 -36.34 32.25 10.16
CA ILE A 248 -36.92 32.46 8.83
C ILE A 248 -37.72 33.77 8.81
N LEU A 249 -38.61 33.98 9.79
CA LEU A 249 -39.43 35.18 9.86
C LEU A 249 -38.59 36.43 10.11
N SER A 250 -37.49 36.34 10.87
CA SER A 250 -36.57 37.47 11.05
C SER A 250 -36.02 37.95 9.71
N ILE A 251 -35.59 37.04 8.84
CA ILE A 251 -35.08 37.37 7.50
C ILE A 251 -36.21 37.98 6.64
N ILE A 252 -37.42 37.42 6.71
CA ILE A 252 -38.56 37.93 5.94
C ILE A 252 -38.95 39.34 6.41
N ASN A 253 -39.04 39.55 7.72
CA ASN A 253 -39.37 40.82 8.35
C ASN A 253 -38.38 41.91 7.98
N GLU A 254 -37.08 41.63 8.07
CA GLU A 254 -36.03 42.58 7.67
C GLU A 254 -36.13 42.92 6.17
N ARG A 255 -36.41 41.94 5.32
CA ARG A 255 -36.38 42.11 3.86
C ARG A 255 -37.62 42.82 3.31
N TYR A 256 -38.78 42.61 3.92
CA TYR A 256 -40.07 43.08 3.41
C TYR A 256 -40.77 44.09 4.32
N ASP A 257 -40.09 44.57 5.37
CA ASP A 257 -40.63 45.52 6.35
C ASP A 257 -41.96 45.03 6.96
N THR A 258 -41.93 43.77 7.43
CA THR A 258 -43.08 43.10 8.06
C THR A 258 -42.81 42.80 9.54
N GLU A 259 -43.86 42.51 10.32
CA GLU A 259 -43.76 42.20 11.76
C GLU A 259 -44.34 40.82 12.10
N TYR A 260 -44.07 39.81 11.27
CA TYR A 260 -44.56 38.46 11.52
C TYR A 260 -43.91 37.85 12.77
N LYS A 261 -44.73 37.20 13.59
CA LYS A 261 -44.31 36.42 14.77
C LYS A 261 -44.90 35.03 14.70
N SER A 262 -44.13 34.03 15.11
CA SER A 262 -44.60 32.64 15.11
C SER A 262 -44.85 32.13 16.52
N ILE A 263 -45.87 31.27 16.65
CA ILE A 263 -46.08 30.40 17.80
C ILE A 263 -46.32 29.00 17.24
N VAL A 264 -45.30 28.16 17.30
CA VAL A 264 -45.39 26.74 16.92
C VAL A 264 -46.09 26.01 18.06
N THR A 265 -47.33 25.58 17.83
CA THR A 265 -48.14 24.82 18.80
C THR A 265 -47.96 23.32 18.63
N ASP A 266 -48.32 22.54 19.64
CA ASP A 266 -48.33 21.07 19.54
C ASP A 266 -49.32 20.59 18.46
N GLU A 267 -50.39 21.34 18.21
CA GLU A 267 -51.34 21.06 17.12
C GLU A 267 -50.68 21.15 15.74
N ILE A 268 -49.79 22.11 15.52
CA ILE A 268 -49.03 22.24 14.25
C ILE A 268 -48.08 21.05 14.08
N ILE A 269 -47.40 20.67 15.16
CA ILE A 269 -46.51 19.50 15.18
C ILE A 269 -47.30 18.21 14.90
N ASP A 270 -48.47 18.05 15.51
CA ASP A 270 -49.35 16.90 15.30
C ASP A 270 -49.93 16.87 13.88
N ARG A 271 -50.29 18.03 13.32
CA ARG A 271 -50.73 18.16 11.93
C ARG A 271 -49.64 17.75 10.95
N ALA A 272 -48.40 18.20 11.18
CA ALA A 272 -47.23 17.79 10.40
C ALA A 272 -46.99 16.28 10.47
N ILE A 273 -47.14 15.67 11.65
CA ILE A 273 -47.05 14.22 11.85
C ILE A 273 -48.12 13.50 11.03
N LYS A 274 -49.38 13.95 11.09
CA LYS A 274 -50.51 13.31 10.37
C LYS A 274 -50.37 13.45 8.85
N ALA A 275 -50.00 14.63 8.35
CA ALA A 275 -49.84 14.91 6.93
C ALA A 275 -48.59 14.27 6.32
N SER A 276 -47.57 13.96 7.13
CA SER A 276 -46.43 13.16 6.68
C SER A 276 -46.93 11.77 6.33
N THR A 277 -47.12 11.52 5.03
CA THR A 277 -47.57 10.24 4.45
C THR A 277 -46.81 9.00 4.92
N ARG A 278 -45.66 9.15 5.59
CA ARG A 278 -45.09 8.07 6.38
C ARG A 278 -46.08 7.63 7.46
N VAL A 279 -46.49 8.49 8.38
CA VAL A 279 -47.31 8.09 9.55
C VAL A 279 -48.70 7.56 9.15
N TYR A 280 -49.42 8.19 8.21
CA TYR A 280 -50.74 7.70 7.79
C TYR A 280 -50.69 6.40 6.98
N HIS A 281 -49.71 6.24 6.08
CA HIS A 281 -49.51 4.98 5.36
C HIS A 281 -49.25 3.83 6.34
N TYR A 282 -48.46 4.07 7.39
CA TYR A 282 -48.16 3.04 8.38
C TYR A 282 -49.30 2.82 9.39
N LYS A 283 -50.12 3.84 9.69
CA LYS A 283 -51.35 3.67 10.47
C LYS A 283 -52.37 2.81 9.71
N LYS A 284 -52.65 3.12 8.45
CA LYS A 284 -53.54 2.31 7.59
C LYS A 284 -53.01 0.88 7.42
N LEU A 285 -51.69 0.72 7.25
CA LEU A 285 -51.05 -0.59 7.18
C LEU A 285 -51.18 -1.37 8.51
N TYR A 286 -51.10 -0.68 9.64
CA TYR A 286 -51.31 -1.28 10.96
C TYR A 286 -52.78 -1.66 11.21
N ASP A 287 -53.73 -0.83 10.78
CA ASP A 287 -55.16 -1.14 10.85
C ASP A 287 -55.52 -2.32 9.95
N GLU A 288 -54.97 -2.37 8.73
CA GLU A 288 -55.04 -3.51 7.80
C GLU A 288 -54.47 -4.79 8.45
N TYR A 289 -53.34 -4.68 9.17
CA TYR A 289 -52.77 -5.78 9.95
C TYR A 289 -53.69 -6.22 11.10
N LYS A 290 -54.26 -5.29 11.88
CA LYS A 290 -55.21 -5.61 12.96
C LYS A 290 -56.47 -6.29 12.44
N GLU A 291 -57.04 -5.78 11.36
CA GLU A 291 -58.24 -6.34 10.73
C GLU A 291 -57.96 -7.75 10.19
N PHE A 292 -56.79 -7.96 9.58
CA PHE A 292 -56.35 -9.29 9.17
C PHE A 292 -56.27 -10.26 10.37
N ILE A 293 -55.63 -9.86 11.47
CA ILE A 293 -55.53 -10.68 12.69
C ILE A 293 -56.92 -11.00 13.25
N LYS A 294 -57.82 -10.01 13.28
CA LYS A 294 -59.20 -10.16 13.77
C LYS A 294 -59.97 -11.19 12.93
N ASN A 295 -59.84 -11.12 11.61
CA ASN A 295 -60.59 -11.98 10.69
C ASN A 295 -60.00 -13.39 10.58
N ASN A 296 -58.68 -13.53 10.65
CA ASN A 296 -57.99 -14.81 10.40
C ASN A 296 -57.49 -15.50 11.67
N LYS A 297 -57.54 -14.83 12.84
CA LYS A 297 -56.98 -15.29 14.12
C LYS A 297 -55.53 -15.76 14.05
N ARG A 298 -54.75 -15.20 13.13
CA ARG A 298 -53.32 -15.45 12.94
C ARG A 298 -52.66 -14.32 12.14
N PRO A 299 -51.33 -14.13 12.23
CA PRO A 299 -50.55 -13.27 11.37
C PRO A 299 -50.56 -13.69 9.90
N PRO A 300 -50.36 -12.73 8.97
CA PRO A 300 -50.28 -13.00 7.53
C PRO A 300 -49.02 -13.80 7.18
N ILE A 301 -49.19 -14.85 6.37
CA ILE A 301 -48.10 -15.71 5.87
C ILE A 301 -47.49 -15.08 4.59
N LYS A 302 -46.33 -15.57 4.16
CA LYS A 302 -45.70 -15.17 2.90
C LYS A 302 -46.69 -15.43 1.74
N ASP A 303 -46.83 -14.44 0.85
CA ASP A 303 -47.68 -14.44 -0.35
C ASP A 303 -49.21 -14.28 -0.13
N GLU A 304 -49.68 -14.04 1.10
CA GLU A 304 -51.07 -13.65 1.36
C GLU A 304 -51.29 -12.13 1.20
N GLN A 305 -52.42 -11.75 0.58
CA GLN A 305 -52.83 -10.35 0.31
C GLN A 305 -51.68 -9.45 -0.20
N ASN A 306 -51.08 -9.79 -1.35
CA ASN A 306 -49.99 -9.02 -1.97
C ASN A 306 -48.95 -8.47 -0.94
N SER A 307 -48.62 -9.32 0.04
CA SER A 307 -47.61 -9.19 1.08
C SER A 307 -47.79 -8.11 2.17
N LEU A 308 -48.96 -8.07 2.81
CA LEU A 308 -49.18 -7.34 4.07
C LEU A 308 -48.07 -7.61 5.12
N ARG A 309 -47.62 -8.86 5.24
CA ARG A 309 -46.48 -9.28 6.08
C ARG A 309 -45.19 -8.53 5.74
N SER A 310 -44.85 -8.44 4.46
CA SER A 310 -43.62 -7.78 3.99
C SER A 310 -43.68 -6.28 4.20
N ARG A 311 -44.83 -5.66 3.90
CA ARG A 311 -45.08 -4.23 4.11
C ARG A 311 -44.93 -3.86 5.60
N ILE A 312 -45.48 -4.65 6.53
CA ILE A 312 -45.29 -4.45 7.98
C ILE A 312 -43.83 -4.65 8.41
N ASN A 313 -43.15 -5.67 7.89
CA ASN A 313 -41.74 -5.94 8.21
C ASN A 313 -40.80 -4.83 7.72
N GLU A 314 -41.09 -4.26 6.55
CA GLU A 314 -40.37 -3.10 6.04
C GLU A 314 -40.64 -1.85 6.88
N ALA A 315 -41.90 -1.63 7.28
CA ALA A 315 -42.28 -0.52 8.16
C ALA A 315 -41.58 -0.59 9.53
N LEU A 316 -41.51 -1.78 10.15
CA LEU A 316 -40.82 -2.01 11.42
C LEU A 316 -39.31 -1.83 11.29
N ARG A 317 -38.67 -2.46 10.28
CA ARG A 317 -37.21 -2.35 10.05
C ARG A 317 -36.76 -0.91 9.86
N ASN A 318 -37.57 -0.11 9.18
CA ASN A 318 -37.25 1.28 8.89
C ASN A 318 -37.76 2.26 9.96
N ASN A 319 -38.21 1.77 11.12
CA ASN A 319 -38.77 2.55 12.25
C ASN A 319 -39.86 3.54 11.82
N LYS A 320 -40.77 3.09 10.95
CA LYS A 320 -41.76 3.97 10.34
C LYS A 320 -43.13 3.95 11.02
N LEU A 321 -43.40 2.96 11.87
CA LEU A 321 -44.55 2.90 12.76
C LEU A 321 -44.25 3.65 14.06
N ASP A 322 -45.26 4.25 14.70
CA ASP A 322 -45.07 4.84 16.03
C ASP A 322 -44.75 3.76 17.09
N LYS A 323 -44.21 4.18 18.23
CA LYS A 323 -43.75 3.29 19.30
C LYS A 323 -44.89 2.42 19.85
N LYS A 324 -46.11 2.95 19.94
CA LYS A 324 -47.28 2.23 20.49
C LYS A 324 -47.71 1.11 19.55
N ASN A 325 -47.89 1.43 18.27
CA ASN A 325 -48.29 0.48 17.24
C ASN A 325 -47.21 -0.59 17.00
N SER A 326 -45.94 -0.20 17.04
CA SER A 326 -44.82 -1.16 16.95
C SER A 326 -44.85 -2.15 18.10
N LYS A 327 -45.00 -1.67 19.35
CA LYS A 327 -45.10 -2.53 20.54
C LYS A 327 -46.29 -3.48 20.46
N GLU A 328 -47.42 -3.00 19.96
CA GLU A 328 -48.61 -3.83 19.80
C GLU A 328 -48.46 -4.88 18.69
N ILE A 329 -47.81 -4.56 17.56
CA ILE A 329 -47.45 -5.55 16.54
C ILE A 329 -46.52 -6.60 17.14
N TYR A 330 -45.50 -6.20 17.90
CA TYR A 330 -44.62 -7.14 18.60
C TYR A 330 -45.42 -8.04 19.54
N ASN A 331 -46.32 -7.48 20.37
CA ASN A 331 -47.17 -8.27 21.26
C ASN A 331 -48.09 -9.25 20.52
N ILE A 332 -48.72 -8.82 19.41
CA ILE A 332 -49.56 -9.68 18.57
C ILE A 332 -48.73 -10.80 17.95
N ARG A 333 -47.51 -10.51 17.48
CA ARG A 333 -46.59 -11.52 16.95
C ARG A 333 -46.13 -12.50 18.02
N THR A 334 -45.91 -12.00 19.24
CA THR A 334 -45.60 -12.82 20.41
C THR A 334 -46.80 -13.69 20.81
N TYR A 335 -48.03 -13.19 20.71
CA TYR A 335 -49.25 -13.90 21.08
C TYR A 335 -49.64 -15.00 20.07
N TYR A 336 -49.54 -14.74 18.75
CA TYR A 336 -49.98 -15.67 17.71
C TYR A 336 -48.87 -16.53 17.08
N CYS A 337 -47.60 -16.37 17.49
CA CYS A 337 -46.46 -17.20 17.11
C CYS A 337 -46.36 -17.59 15.62
N ASP A 338 -45.99 -16.60 14.79
CA ASP A 338 -45.44 -16.82 13.43
C ASP A 338 -43.94 -17.23 13.47
N ILE A 339 -43.56 -17.90 14.57
CA ILE A 339 -42.33 -18.68 14.75
C ILE A 339 -42.80 -20.00 15.36
N LYS A 340 -42.64 -21.08 14.61
CA LYS A 340 -42.79 -22.46 15.09
C LYS A 340 -42.05 -22.64 16.42
N GLU A 341 -42.82 -22.96 17.46
CA GLU A 341 -42.39 -23.42 18.81
C GLU A 341 -41.48 -22.42 19.55
N PHE A 342 -41.96 -21.90 20.68
CA PHE A 342 -41.11 -21.11 21.56
C PHE A 342 -40.12 -22.07 22.24
N ARG A 343 -38.92 -22.13 21.66
CA ARG A 343 -37.78 -22.74 22.30
C ARG A 343 -37.24 -21.77 23.35
N THR A 344 -36.94 -22.27 24.54
CA THR A 344 -36.27 -21.51 25.59
C THR A 344 -34.88 -21.06 25.14
N GLU A 345 -34.31 -20.04 25.79
CA GLU A 345 -32.93 -19.63 25.53
C GLU A 345 -31.96 -20.80 25.67
N ASP A 346 -32.24 -21.71 26.60
CA ASP A 346 -31.45 -22.92 26.85
C ASP A 346 -31.56 -23.93 25.69
N GLU A 347 -32.77 -24.19 25.18
CA GLU A 347 -32.99 -25.07 24.03
C GLU A 347 -32.35 -24.53 22.76
N ILE A 348 -32.40 -23.21 22.54
CA ILE A 348 -31.73 -22.56 21.41
C ILE A 348 -30.21 -22.67 21.54
N PHE A 349 -29.70 -22.51 22.76
CA PHE A 349 -28.26 -22.55 23.02
C PHE A 349 -27.69 -23.97 22.90
N GLU A 350 -28.42 -25.00 23.33
CA GLU A 350 -28.00 -26.40 23.14
C GLU A 350 -27.97 -26.81 21.66
N ASP A 351 -28.98 -26.44 20.88
CA ASP A 351 -28.94 -26.69 19.43
C ASP A 351 -27.83 -25.92 18.73
N LEU A 352 -27.51 -24.72 19.22
CA LEU A 352 -26.37 -23.97 18.72
C LEU A 352 -25.06 -24.72 18.98
N LYS A 353 -24.88 -25.31 20.16
CA LYS A 353 -23.72 -26.16 20.48
C LYS A 353 -23.67 -27.38 19.60
N GLU A 354 -24.79 -28.08 19.42
CA GLU A 354 -24.87 -29.29 18.59
C GLU A 354 -24.58 -28.96 17.12
N PHE A 355 -25.16 -27.88 16.60
CA PHE A 355 -24.89 -27.36 15.25
C PHE A 355 -23.41 -27.03 15.08
N PHE A 356 -22.82 -26.31 16.04
CA PHE A 356 -21.41 -25.92 16.00
C PHE A 356 -20.48 -27.12 16.08
N LYS A 357 -20.79 -28.12 16.92
CA LYS A 357 -20.02 -29.37 17.03
C LYS A 357 -20.03 -30.15 15.71
N LYS A 358 -21.18 -30.19 15.02
CA LYS A 358 -21.34 -30.88 13.74
C LYS A 358 -20.68 -30.15 12.57
N ASN A 359 -20.80 -28.82 12.53
CA ASN A 359 -20.47 -28.04 11.34
C ASN A 359 -19.18 -27.21 11.48
N THR A 360 -18.67 -27.01 12.69
CA THR A 360 -17.51 -26.14 13.01
C THR A 360 -17.65 -24.67 12.61
N PHE A 361 -18.88 -24.25 12.26
CA PHE A 361 -19.23 -22.86 12.00
C PHE A 361 -20.60 -22.52 12.62
N LEU A 362 -20.86 -21.23 12.83
CA LEU A 362 -22.12 -20.72 13.34
C LEU A 362 -23.18 -20.65 12.24
N PRO A 363 -24.47 -20.85 12.53
CA PRO A 363 -25.51 -20.90 11.51
C PRO A 363 -25.52 -19.64 10.61
N ARG A 364 -25.79 -19.80 9.31
CA ARG A 364 -25.75 -18.71 8.30
C ARG A 364 -27.14 -18.26 7.86
N GLN A 365 -27.22 -16.98 7.50
CA GLN A 365 -28.45 -16.35 7.00
C GLN A 365 -28.94 -16.93 5.65
N ALA A 366 -28.02 -17.42 4.80
CA ALA A 366 -28.28 -17.82 3.42
C ALA A 366 -28.71 -19.30 3.25
N SER A 367 -28.97 -20.02 4.34
CA SER A 367 -29.33 -21.44 4.30
C SER A 367 -30.81 -21.69 4.00
N ILE A 368 -31.15 -22.90 3.56
CA ILE A 368 -32.44 -23.21 2.94
C ILE A 368 -33.57 -23.30 3.98
N ASP A 369 -33.37 -23.84 5.19
CA ASP A 369 -34.43 -23.81 6.23
C ASP A 369 -33.92 -23.84 7.70
N GLU A 370 -33.42 -24.98 8.21
CA GLU A 370 -33.15 -25.18 9.64
C GLU A 370 -31.98 -24.34 10.19
N GLU A 371 -30.87 -24.28 9.45
CA GLU A 371 -29.73 -23.42 9.81
C GLU A 371 -30.12 -21.94 9.81
N LYS A 372 -30.99 -21.52 8.88
CA LYS A 372 -31.49 -20.14 8.82
C LYS A 372 -32.43 -19.82 9.99
N LYS A 373 -33.22 -20.80 10.44
CA LYS A 373 -34.04 -20.70 11.65
C LYS A 373 -33.14 -20.44 12.86
N LEU A 374 -32.15 -21.30 13.09
CA LEU A 374 -31.20 -21.18 14.19
C LEU A 374 -30.37 -19.89 14.13
N TYR A 375 -30.01 -19.42 12.94
CA TYR A 375 -29.36 -18.11 12.74
C TYR A 375 -30.23 -16.95 13.24
N ASN A 376 -31.52 -16.94 12.88
CA ASN A 376 -32.44 -15.88 13.29
C ASN A 376 -32.73 -15.93 14.79
N GLU A 377 -32.79 -17.12 15.38
CA GLU A 377 -32.96 -17.34 16.83
C GLU A 377 -31.74 -16.84 17.60
N LEU A 378 -30.53 -17.22 17.18
CA LEU A 378 -29.28 -16.71 17.74
C LEU A 378 -29.22 -15.17 17.66
N LYS A 379 -29.55 -14.61 16.49
CA LYS A 379 -29.59 -13.14 16.29
C LYS A 379 -30.55 -12.48 17.29
N ARG A 380 -31.77 -13.00 17.41
CA ARG A 380 -32.79 -12.51 18.36
C ARG A 380 -32.28 -12.54 19.81
N CYS A 381 -31.67 -13.64 20.24
CA CYS A 381 -31.18 -13.79 21.61
C CYS A 381 -30.03 -12.83 21.91
N THR A 382 -29.12 -12.60 20.95
CA THR A 382 -28.00 -11.67 21.11
C THR A 382 -28.42 -10.19 21.08
N GLU A 383 -29.30 -9.78 20.17
CA GLU A 383 -29.77 -8.39 20.05
C GLU A 383 -30.58 -7.94 21.28
N ASN A 384 -31.38 -8.87 21.84
CA ASN A 384 -32.22 -8.60 23.01
C ASN A 384 -31.55 -8.96 24.35
N LYS A 385 -30.28 -9.38 24.34
CA LYS A 385 -29.51 -9.77 25.55
C LYS A 385 -30.20 -10.84 26.40
N LEU A 386 -30.77 -11.86 25.76
CA LEU A 386 -31.56 -12.91 26.43
C LEU A 386 -30.69 -14.02 27.05
N PHE A 387 -29.47 -14.23 26.55
CA PHE A 387 -28.57 -15.25 27.08
C PHE A 387 -28.00 -14.87 28.45
N SER A 388 -27.85 -15.87 29.32
CA SER A 388 -27.15 -15.74 30.60
C SER A 388 -25.67 -15.35 30.41
N PRO A 389 -24.99 -14.81 31.44
CA PRO A 389 -23.57 -14.51 31.38
C PRO A 389 -22.71 -15.71 30.92
N LYS A 390 -23.03 -16.91 31.42
CA LYS A 390 -22.34 -18.15 31.06
C LYS A 390 -22.53 -18.52 29.59
N GLN A 391 -23.76 -18.42 29.08
CA GLN A 391 -24.06 -18.66 27.66
C GLN A 391 -23.37 -17.64 26.75
N ASN A 392 -23.29 -16.37 27.16
CA ASN A 392 -22.56 -15.35 26.40
C ASN A 392 -21.05 -15.61 26.36
N GLU A 393 -20.46 -16.12 27.45
CA GLU A 393 -19.06 -16.53 27.50
C GLU A 393 -18.79 -17.72 26.56
N GLU A 394 -19.61 -18.77 26.64
CA GLU A 394 -19.53 -19.95 25.75
C GLU A 394 -19.75 -19.54 24.28
N LEU A 395 -20.71 -18.65 24.00
CA LEU A 395 -20.95 -18.11 22.65
C LEU A 395 -19.75 -17.32 22.12
N SER A 396 -19.07 -16.57 22.98
CA SER A 396 -17.86 -15.82 22.63
C SER A 396 -16.73 -16.77 22.22
N ILE A 397 -16.58 -17.89 22.92
CA ILE A 397 -15.62 -18.96 22.58
C ILE A 397 -15.99 -19.58 21.22
N MET A 398 -17.25 -19.95 21.03
CA MET A 398 -17.75 -20.53 19.76
C MET A 398 -17.57 -19.58 18.58
N LYS A 399 -17.84 -18.27 18.77
CA LYS A 399 -17.60 -17.24 17.74
C LYS A 399 -16.14 -17.21 17.31
N LYS A 400 -15.20 -17.21 18.26
CA LYS A 400 -13.75 -17.20 17.96
C LYS A 400 -13.28 -18.45 17.23
N GLN A 401 -13.91 -19.59 17.48
CA GLN A 401 -13.59 -20.88 16.85
C GLN A 401 -14.30 -21.11 15.50
N SER A 402 -15.28 -20.27 15.15
CA SER A 402 -16.15 -20.47 14.00
C SER A 402 -15.50 -20.11 12.67
N ILE A 403 -15.64 -20.98 11.67
CA ILE A 403 -15.05 -20.75 10.32
C ILE A 403 -15.65 -19.53 9.60
N ASN A 404 -16.92 -19.19 9.86
CA ASN A 404 -17.60 -18.06 9.24
C ASN A 404 -17.59 -16.78 10.10
N TYR A 405 -16.80 -16.73 11.16
CA TYR A 405 -16.66 -15.53 11.97
C TYR A 405 -15.90 -14.44 11.21
N ILE A 406 -16.57 -13.31 10.98
CA ILE A 406 -15.94 -12.15 10.35
C ILE A 406 -15.21 -11.38 11.44
N LYS A 407 -13.91 -11.65 11.57
CA LYS A 407 -13.02 -10.92 12.48
C LYS A 407 -13.04 -9.43 12.15
N SER A 408 -13.09 -8.60 13.18
CA SER A 408 -12.87 -7.15 13.07
C SER A 408 -11.47 -6.86 12.55
N GLU A 409 -11.24 -5.62 12.12
CA GLU A 409 -9.94 -5.20 11.62
C GLU A 409 -8.85 -5.32 12.69
N GLU A 410 -9.19 -4.90 13.91
CA GLU A 410 -8.31 -4.98 15.07
C GLU A 410 -7.96 -6.43 15.46
N GLU A 411 -8.94 -7.33 15.41
CA GLU A 411 -8.71 -8.75 15.69
C GLU A 411 -7.78 -9.40 14.66
N ILE A 412 -7.94 -9.05 13.38
CA ILE A 412 -7.03 -9.53 12.32
C ILE A 412 -5.61 -9.02 12.57
N ARG A 413 -5.46 -7.74 12.95
CA ARG A 413 -4.15 -7.16 13.25
C ARG A 413 -3.47 -7.86 14.42
N ILE A 414 -4.15 -8.00 15.55
CA ILE A 414 -3.61 -8.63 16.76
C ILE A 414 -3.21 -10.08 16.49
N GLU A 415 -4.07 -10.85 15.80
CA GLU A 415 -3.76 -12.25 15.49
C GLU A 415 -2.60 -12.37 14.50
N LEU A 416 -2.54 -11.51 13.48
CA LEU A 416 -1.44 -11.50 12.52
C LEU A 416 -0.11 -11.15 13.20
N GLU A 417 -0.08 -10.11 14.03
CA GLU A 417 1.09 -9.72 14.82
C GLU A 417 1.54 -10.85 15.76
N LYS A 418 0.60 -11.48 16.48
CA LYS A 418 0.89 -12.61 17.37
C LYS A 418 1.42 -13.82 16.60
N PHE A 419 0.83 -14.14 15.45
CA PHE A 419 1.29 -15.23 14.61
C PHE A 419 2.72 -15.01 14.12
N ILE A 420 3.01 -13.82 13.60
CA ILE A 420 4.34 -13.44 13.11
C ILE A 420 5.36 -13.52 14.24
N LYS A 421 5.04 -12.96 15.41
CA LYS A 421 5.92 -12.99 16.59
C LYS A 421 6.26 -14.42 17.02
N ASN A 422 5.29 -15.33 16.96
CA ASN A 422 5.48 -16.71 17.41
C ASN A 422 6.17 -17.59 16.37
N ASN A 423 5.96 -17.34 15.08
CA ASN A 423 6.39 -18.25 14.01
C ASN A 423 7.51 -17.68 13.12
N ASN A 424 7.85 -16.39 13.24
CA ASN A 424 8.82 -15.69 12.39
C ASN A 424 8.59 -15.92 10.88
N ARG A 425 7.32 -15.98 10.47
CA ARG A 425 6.89 -16.14 9.07
C ARG A 425 5.48 -15.62 8.87
N MET A 426 5.09 -15.45 7.60
CA MET A 426 3.70 -15.19 7.22
C MET A 426 2.83 -16.45 7.33
N PRO A 427 1.53 -16.31 7.65
CA PRO A 427 0.55 -17.38 7.53
C PRO A 427 0.49 -17.94 6.09
N GLN A 428 0.48 -19.25 5.95
CA GLN A 428 0.35 -20.00 4.71
C GLN A 428 -0.76 -21.06 4.81
N ARG A 429 -1.42 -21.36 3.69
CA ARG A 429 -2.46 -22.40 3.69
C ARG A 429 -1.81 -23.77 3.92
N SER A 430 -2.33 -24.54 4.87
CA SER A 430 -1.87 -25.91 5.14
C SER A 430 -3.02 -26.81 5.59
N ASP A 431 -3.00 -28.09 5.24
CA ASP A 431 -4.10 -29.01 5.58
C ASP A 431 -4.17 -29.33 7.08
N SER A 432 -3.09 -29.07 7.83
CA SER A 432 -2.97 -29.43 9.26
C SER A 432 -3.26 -28.28 10.24
N ASN A 433 -3.20 -27.00 9.81
CA ASN A 433 -3.33 -25.86 10.72
C ASN A 433 -4.61 -25.05 10.48
N LYS A 434 -5.68 -25.41 11.21
CA LYS A 434 -7.00 -24.75 11.10
C LYS A 434 -6.95 -23.26 11.47
N GLU A 435 -6.24 -22.90 12.53
CA GLU A 435 -6.17 -21.50 13.00
C GLU A 435 -5.48 -20.59 11.97
N GLU A 436 -4.40 -21.06 11.37
CA GLU A 436 -3.66 -20.35 10.33
C GLU A 436 -4.51 -20.15 9.06
N ASN A 437 -5.24 -21.19 8.63
CA ASN A 437 -6.15 -21.09 7.49
C ASN A 437 -7.29 -20.09 7.70
N LEU A 438 -7.79 -19.99 8.94
CA LEU A 438 -8.84 -19.03 9.31
C LEU A 438 -8.35 -17.59 9.26
N LEU A 439 -7.14 -17.32 9.75
CA LEU A 439 -6.52 -16.00 9.65
C LEU A 439 -6.33 -15.58 8.18
N ILE A 440 -5.82 -16.49 7.33
CA ILE A 440 -5.63 -16.21 5.89
C ILE A 440 -6.96 -15.95 5.18
N SER A 441 -7.98 -16.76 5.49
CA SER A 441 -9.30 -16.61 4.89
C SER A 441 -9.94 -15.28 5.30
N SER A 442 -9.76 -14.86 6.56
CA SER A 442 -10.24 -13.58 7.07
C SER A 442 -9.58 -12.39 6.38
N ILE A 443 -8.24 -12.43 6.23
CA ILE A 443 -7.48 -11.39 5.51
C ILE A 443 -7.89 -11.33 4.03
N SER A 444 -7.93 -12.48 3.36
CA SER A 444 -8.23 -12.55 1.92
C SER A 444 -9.64 -12.08 1.59
N HIS A 445 -10.62 -12.46 2.43
CA HIS A 445 -12.01 -12.04 2.28
C HIS A 445 -12.16 -10.52 2.37
N ARG A 446 -11.53 -9.86 3.35
CA ARG A 446 -11.57 -8.40 3.48
C ARG A 446 -10.82 -7.67 2.36
N ILE A 447 -9.67 -8.18 1.91
CA ILE A 447 -8.96 -7.63 0.74
C ILE A 447 -9.87 -7.69 -0.50
N SER A 448 -10.52 -8.83 -0.75
CA SER A 448 -11.39 -9.01 -1.93
C SER A 448 -12.60 -8.07 -1.97
N ARG A 449 -13.02 -7.55 -0.81
CA ARG A 449 -14.16 -6.64 -0.66
C ARG A 449 -13.75 -5.17 -0.51
N ASN A 450 -12.45 -4.88 -0.60
CA ASN A 450 -11.89 -3.56 -0.37
C ASN A 450 -12.34 -2.95 0.98
N SER A 451 -12.33 -3.76 2.05
CA SER A 451 -12.92 -3.43 3.35
C SER A 451 -11.89 -3.39 4.50
N LEU A 452 -10.61 -3.19 4.19
CA LEU A 452 -9.54 -2.94 5.16
C LEU A 452 -9.19 -1.45 5.12
N SER A 453 -8.80 -0.86 6.25
CA SER A 453 -8.19 0.47 6.23
C SER A 453 -6.85 0.44 5.50
N ASP A 454 -6.44 1.61 5.00
CA ASP A 454 -5.13 1.78 4.38
C ASP A 454 -3.99 1.46 5.36
N ASP A 455 -4.16 1.70 6.67
CA ASP A 455 -3.13 1.39 7.68
C ASP A 455 -2.86 -0.12 7.76
N LEU A 456 -3.92 -0.93 7.94
CA LEU A 456 -3.75 -2.38 8.05
C LEU A 456 -3.36 -3.01 6.70
N LEU A 457 -3.88 -2.49 5.58
CA LEU A 457 -3.49 -2.96 4.25
C LEU A 457 -1.99 -2.71 4.01
N ASN A 458 -1.50 -1.50 4.29
CA ASN A 458 -0.08 -1.16 4.18
C ASN A 458 0.78 -1.97 5.16
N TYR A 459 0.29 -2.26 6.36
CA TYR A 459 0.97 -3.18 7.28
C TYR A 459 1.10 -4.59 6.68
N ILE A 460 0.01 -5.17 6.19
CA ILE A 460 0.01 -6.51 5.56
C ILE A 460 0.97 -6.56 4.37
N ILE A 461 0.98 -5.53 3.51
CA ILE A 461 1.90 -5.42 2.38
C ILE A 461 3.34 -5.43 2.86
N ARG A 462 3.70 -4.55 3.81
CA ARG A 462 5.06 -4.47 4.37
C ARG A 462 5.54 -5.80 4.95
N VAL A 463 4.68 -6.48 5.71
CA VAL A 463 5.01 -7.77 6.31
C VAL A 463 5.14 -8.87 5.24
N ARG A 464 4.24 -8.90 4.24
CA ARG A 464 4.32 -9.83 3.11
C ARG A 464 5.62 -9.66 2.34
N GLU A 465 6.02 -8.43 2.09
CA GLU A 465 7.31 -8.12 1.46
C GLU A 465 8.47 -8.61 2.32
N TYR A 466 8.45 -8.33 3.63
CA TYR A 466 9.50 -8.78 4.54
C TYR A 466 9.67 -10.30 4.53
N TYR A 467 8.59 -11.08 4.56
CA TYR A 467 8.64 -12.55 4.55
C TYR A 467 8.56 -13.18 3.15
N SER A 468 8.68 -12.38 2.08
CA SER A 468 8.75 -12.90 0.72
C SER A 468 9.96 -13.82 0.54
N ILE A 469 9.86 -14.76 -0.40
CA ILE A 469 10.94 -15.70 -0.72
C ILE A 469 12.19 -14.91 -1.14
N GLU A 470 11.98 -13.83 -1.89
CA GLU A 470 13.01 -12.93 -2.37
C GLU A 470 13.76 -12.27 -1.21
N GLN A 471 13.04 -11.67 -0.25
CA GLN A 471 13.68 -11.03 0.92
C GLN A 471 14.29 -12.05 1.89
N SER A 472 13.69 -13.24 2.03
CA SER A 472 14.29 -14.33 2.81
C SER A 472 15.62 -14.77 2.21
N ARG A 473 15.67 -15.02 0.90
CA ARG A 473 16.92 -15.39 0.22
C ARG A 473 17.97 -14.30 0.29
N LYS A 474 17.57 -13.02 0.21
CA LYS A 474 18.49 -11.89 0.44
C LYS A 474 19.08 -11.95 1.85
N ARG A 475 18.26 -12.11 2.89
CA ARG A 475 18.74 -12.21 4.28
C ARG A 475 19.68 -13.39 4.49
N GLU A 476 19.27 -14.59 4.05
CA GLU A 476 20.11 -15.80 4.09
C GLU A 476 21.46 -15.57 3.40
N TYR A 477 21.45 -14.87 2.25
CA TYR A 477 22.64 -14.54 1.49
C TYR A 477 23.57 -13.58 2.25
N LEU A 478 23.02 -12.51 2.82
CA LEU A 478 23.79 -11.53 3.60
C LEU A 478 24.30 -12.12 4.91
N GLU A 479 23.49 -12.93 5.62
CA GLU A 479 23.91 -13.66 6.81
C GLU A 479 25.00 -14.67 6.50
N TYR A 480 24.93 -15.38 5.38
CA TYR A 480 26.00 -16.26 4.93
C TYR A 480 27.31 -15.49 4.78
N ILE A 481 27.28 -14.34 4.10
CA ILE A 481 28.48 -13.51 3.91
C ILE A 481 29.03 -13.05 5.26
N LYS A 482 28.17 -12.55 6.16
CA LYS A 482 28.58 -12.10 7.50
C LYS A 482 29.18 -13.25 8.33
N LYS A 483 28.56 -14.43 8.31
CA LYS A 483 28.96 -15.59 9.12
C LYS A 483 30.23 -16.24 8.62
N TYR A 484 30.39 -16.38 7.31
CA TYR A 484 31.50 -17.13 6.71
C TYR A 484 32.60 -16.26 6.09
N ASN A 485 32.40 -14.93 6.10
CA ASN A 485 33.30 -13.93 5.52
C ASN A 485 33.76 -14.29 4.09
N LYS A 486 32.82 -14.79 3.28
CA LYS A 486 33.02 -15.17 1.87
C LYS A 486 31.69 -15.24 1.13
N LEU A 487 31.74 -15.16 -0.20
CA LEU A 487 30.56 -15.39 -1.03
C LEU A 487 30.14 -16.86 -1.02
N PRO A 488 28.83 -17.16 -1.09
CA PRO A 488 28.38 -18.52 -1.34
C PRO A 488 28.92 -19.01 -2.69
N LYS A 489 29.21 -20.32 -2.79
CA LYS A 489 29.74 -20.90 -4.03
C LYS A 489 28.85 -20.57 -5.23
N GLY A 490 29.45 -20.36 -6.39
CA GLY A 490 28.75 -19.88 -7.60
C GLY A 490 27.59 -20.77 -8.03
N ASP A 491 27.72 -22.08 -7.83
CA ASP A 491 26.75 -23.13 -8.13
C ASP A 491 25.70 -23.36 -7.05
N SER A 492 25.87 -22.77 -5.86
CA SER A 492 24.92 -22.91 -4.75
C SER A 492 23.54 -22.39 -5.10
N THR A 493 22.51 -23.07 -4.60
CA THR A 493 21.10 -22.68 -4.74
C THR A 493 20.84 -21.27 -4.22
N LEU A 494 21.50 -20.87 -3.13
CA LEU A 494 21.39 -19.54 -2.53
C LEU A 494 21.93 -18.43 -3.46
N ASN A 495 23.15 -18.58 -3.99
CA ASN A 495 23.73 -17.60 -4.90
C ASN A 495 22.96 -17.51 -6.24
N LYS A 496 22.55 -18.66 -6.80
CA LYS A 496 21.73 -18.69 -8.01
C LYS A 496 20.38 -17.99 -7.82
N SER A 497 19.74 -18.18 -6.69
CA SER A 497 18.44 -17.58 -6.39
C SER A 497 18.52 -16.06 -6.32
N VAL A 498 19.50 -15.52 -5.56
CA VAL A 498 19.68 -14.07 -5.42
C VAL A 498 20.02 -13.41 -6.76
N LEU A 499 20.96 -13.97 -7.53
CA LEU A 499 21.31 -13.42 -8.85
C LEU A 499 20.14 -13.49 -9.85
N ARG A 500 19.33 -14.55 -9.79
CA ARG A 500 18.12 -14.68 -10.61
C ARG A 500 17.09 -13.62 -10.22
N PHE A 501 16.88 -13.37 -8.93
CA PHE A 501 15.95 -12.33 -8.47
C PHE A 501 16.42 -10.92 -8.84
N MET A 502 17.73 -10.63 -8.79
CA MET A 502 18.29 -9.39 -9.33
C MET A 502 18.03 -9.26 -10.84
N SER A 503 18.23 -10.34 -11.60
CA SER A 503 18.05 -10.34 -13.07
C SER A 503 16.59 -10.18 -13.49
N ASN A 504 15.65 -10.74 -12.71
CA ASN A 504 14.22 -10.72 -13.01
C ASN A 504 13.51 -9.47 -12.45
N GLY A 505 14.25 -8.47 -11.95
CA GLY A 505 13.68 -7.25 -11.38
C GLY A 505 12.84 -7.48 -10.13
N LYS A 506 13.11 -8.54 -9.37
CA LYS A 506 12.37 -8.88 -8.14
C LYS A 506 12.87 -8.13 -6.90
N TYR A 507 14.06 -7.52 -6.97
CA TYR A 507 14.59 -6.64 -5.94
C TYR A 507 14.47 -5.18 -6.36
N SER A 508 14.18 -4.31 -5.39
CA SER A 508 14.29 -2.86 -5.60
C SER A 508 15.75 -2.44 -5.86
N LYS A 509 15.96 -1.22 -6.38
CA LYS A 509 17.31 -0.70 -6.64
C LYS A 509 18.17 -0.66 -5.38
N GLU A 510 17.60 -0.30 -4.25
CA GLU A 510 18.28 -0.23 -2.94
C GLU A 510 18.73 -1.62 -2.49
N ASN A 511 17.89 -2.63 -2.68
CA ASN A 511 18.22 -4.02 -2.36
C ASN A 511 19.36 -4.55 -3.24
N ILE A 512 19.37 -4.20 -4.53
CA ILE A 512 20.44 -4.56 -5.47
C ILE A 512 21.75 -3.90 -5.06
N ILE A 513 21.72 -2.60 -4.72
CA ILE A 513 22.89 -1.84 -4.25
C ILE A 513 23.47 -2.49 -2.99
N GLU A 514 22.63 -2.83 -2.01
CA GLU A 514 23.09 -3.47 -0.78
C GLU A 514 23.78 -4.81 -1.07
N ILE A 515 23.18 -5.67 -1.91
CA ILE A 515 23.78 -6.96 -2.29
C ILE A 515 25.13 -6.74 -2.99
N ILE A 516 25.22 -5.79 -3.92
CA ILE A 516 26.46 -5.48 -4.63
C ILE A 516 27.54 -4.96 -3.67
N ASN A 517 27.20 -4.11 -2.70
CA ASN A 517 28.14 -3.60 -1.71
C ASN A 517 28.74 -4.72 -0.84
N TYR A 518 27.93 -5.70 -0.44
CA TYR A 518 28.46 -6.88 0.26
C TYR A 518 29.34 -7.75 -0.65
N ARG A 519 29.01 -7.85 -1.94
CA ARG A 519 29.78 -8.64 -2.91
C ARG A 519 31.12 -8.01 -3.29
N TYR A 520 31.17 -6.69 -3.35
CA TYR A 520 32.35 -5.90 -3.70
C TYR A 520 33.60 -6.33 -2.92
N ASN A 521 33.47 -6.60 -1.62
CA ASN A 521 34.57 -7.00 -0.75
C ASN A 521 35.21 -8.36 -1.10
N PHE A 522 34.58 -9.16 -1.96
CA PHE A 522 34.97 -10.54 -2.24
C PHE A 522 35.07 -10.87 -3.74
N GLN A 523 34.97 -9.86 -4.61
CA GLN A 523 35.10 -10.03 -6.05
C GLN A 523 35.94 -8.91 -6.69
N SER A 524 36.42 -9.13 -7.91
CA SER A 524 37.21 -8.11 -8.61
C SER A 524 36.37 -6.90 -8.98
N LEU A 525 37.00 -5.73 -9.02
CA LEU A 525 36.38 -4.48 -9.43
C LEU A 525 35.69 -4.60 -10.80
N LYS A 526 36.35 -5.27 -11.76
CA LYS A 526 35.78 -5.58 -13.09
C LYS A 526 34.44 -6.31 -13.00
N LYS A 527 34.30 -7.26 -12.08
CA LYS A 527 33.06 -8.03 -11.91
C LYS A 527 31.96 -7.19 -11.25
N THR A 528 32.30 -6.35 -10.28
CA THR A 528 31.37 -5.41 -9.65
C THR A 528 30.83 -4.39 -10.66
N ILE A 529 31.68 -3.85 -11.55
CA ILE A 529 31.26 -2.95 -12.62
C ILE A 529 30.24 -3.63 -13.55
N ILE A 530 30.54 -4.86 -14.01
CA ILE A 530 29.61 -5.65 -14.84
C ILE A 530 28.27 -5.86 -14.14
N GLU A 531 28.26 -6.11 -12.82
CA GLU A 531 27.03 -6.27 -12.05
C GLU A 531 26.25 -4.95 -11.92
N CYS A 532 26.92 -3.82 -11.71
CA CYS A 532 26.30 -2.49 -11.69
C CYS A 532 25.71 -2.09 -13.04
N GLU A 533 26.42 -2.33 -14.14
CA GLU A 533 25.89 -2.10 -15.50
C GLU A 533 24.67 -2.99 -15.76
N LYS A 534 24.78 -4.28 -15.46
CA LYS A 534 23.74 -5.27 -15.73
C LYS A 534 22.47 -5.07 -14.90
N TYR A 535 22.60 -4.75 -13.61
CA TYR A 535 21.47 -4.73 -12.67
C TYR A 535 20.98 -3.34 -12.30
N LEU A 536 21.81 -2.30 -12.42
CA LEU A 536 21.43 -0.92 -12.09
C LEU A 536 21.38 -0.01 -13.33
N GLY A 537 21.88 -0.46 -14.49
CA GLY A 537 21.91 0.34 -15.72
C GLY A 537 22.85 1.55 -15.64
N LEU A 538 23.82 1.53 -14.71
CA LEU A 538 24.80 2.60 -14.54
C LEU A 538 25.86 2.50 -15.64
N LYS A 539 26.35 3.64 -16.15
CA LYS A 539 27.46 3.64 -17.11
C LYS A 539 28.78 3.34 -16.40
N LYS A 540 29.69 2.62 -17.06
CA LYS A 540 31.05 2.30 -16.56
C LYS A 540 31.75 3.50 -15.94
N GLY A 541 31.72 4.66 -16.60
CA GLY A 541 32.33 5.91 -16.12
C GLY A 541 31.77 6.41 -14.78
N ASP A 542 30.44 6.41 -14.61
CA ASP A 542 29.78 6.88 -13.37
C ASP A 542 30.11 5.99 -12.16
N ILE A 543 30.25 4.68 -12.40
CA ILE A 543 30.63 3.70 -11.37
C ILE A 543 32.08 3.92 -10.94
N LEU A 544 32.99 4.05 -11.90
CA LEU A 544 34.42 4.30 -11.66
C LEU A 544 34.63 5.63 -10.92
N TYR A 545 33.90 6.68 -11.30
CA TYR A 545 33.92 7.99 -10.64
C TYR A 545 33.50 7.91 -9.17
N LYS A 546 32.41 7.22 -8.84
CA LYS A 546 31.96 7.05 -7.45
C LYS A 546 32.95 6.26 -6.59
N ILE A 547 33.53 5.18 -7.13
CA ILE A 547 34.52 4.36 -6.43
C ILE A 547 35.81 5.17 -6.18
N PHE A 548 36.22 5.99 -7.16
CA PHE A 548 37.35 6.88 -7.03
C PHE A 548 37.12 7.96 -5.96
N LEU A 549 35.94 8.59 -5.92
CA LEU A 549 35.61 9.59 -4.90
C LEU A 549 35.56 9.03 -3.47
N GLU A 550 34.98 7.83 -3.27
CA GLU A 550 35.02 7.17 -1.96
C GLU A 550 36.45 6.85 -1.53
N PHE A 551 37.30 6.42 -2.46
CA PHE A 551 38.71 6.18 -2.19
C PHE A 551 39.43 7.46 -1.78
N ILE A 552 39.25 8.57 -2.51
CA ILE A 552 39.86 9.87 -2.18
C ILE A 552 39.43 10.35 -0.79
N LYS A 553 38.13 10.29 -0.47
CA LYS A 553 37.63 10.61 0.88
C LYS A 553 38.29 9.76 1.98
N THR A 554 38.50 8.48 1.70
CA THR A 554 39.15 7.56 2.65
C THR A 554 40.65 7.87 2.85
N VAL A 555 41.29 8.47 1.85
CA VAL A 555 42.69 8.90 1.88
C VAL A 555 42.85 10.28 2.52
N GLU A 556 41.92 11.21 2.29
CA GLU A 556 41.91 12.54 2.94
C GLU A 556 41.59 12.46 4.44
N ASP A 557 40.67 11.58 4.86
CA ASP A 557 40.32 11.37 6.27
C ASP A 557 41.39 10.60 7.07
N ARG A 558 42.40 10.04 6.41
CA ARG A 558 43.47 9.26 7.05
C ARG A 558 44.81 9.83 6.66
N GLU A 559 45.44 10.57 7.57
CA GLU A 559 46.89 10.79 7.51
C GLU A 559 47.62 9.42 7.50
N LEU A 560 47.90 8.95 6.28
CA LEU A 560 48.82 7.88 5.89
C LEU A 560 48.73 6.54 6.63
N LYS A 561 48.11 5.56 5.95
CA LYS A 561 48.58 4.15 5.83
C LYS A 561 47.76 3.41 4.75
N LEU A 562 48.11 3.65 3.49
CA LEU A 562 47.63 2.83 2.37
C LEU A 562 48.24 1.42 2.47
N LYS A 563 47.45 0.35 2.33
CA LYS A 563 47.98 -1.01 2.21
C LYS A 563 48.48 -1.22 0.78
N ASP A 564 49.46 -2.11 0.57
CA ASP A 564 50.03 -2.39 -0.76
C ASP A 564 48.98 -2.77 -1.82
N ASN A 565 47.87 -3.40 -1.41
CA ASN A 565 46.74 -3.76 -2.29
C ASN A 565 45.88 -2.56 -2.72
N ASP A 566 45.82 -1.50 -1.92
CA ASP A 566 45.00 -0.33 -2.21
C ASP A 566 45.60 0.47 -3.38
N LEU A 567 46.93 0.50 -3.46
CA LEU A 567 47.66 1.16 -4.55
C LEU A 567 47.52 0.44 -5.89
N ASP A 568 47.44 -0.90 -5.88
CA ASP A 568 47.26 -1.70 -7.09
C ASP A 568 45.83 -1.51 -7.65
N ILE A 569 44.82 -1.40 -6.78
CA ILE A 569 43.45 -1.06 -7.17
C ILE A 569 43.38 0.34 -7.80
N VAL A 570 44.06 1.34 -7.21
CA VAL A 570 44.14 2.70 -7.77
C VAL A 570 44.86 2.72 -9.12
N ASN A 571 45.97 1.99 -9.24
CA ASN A 571 46.72 1.93 -10.49
C ASN A 571 45.91 1.25 -11.60
N ASP A 572 45.12 0.23 -11.28
CA ASP A 572 44.23 -0.42 -12.24
C ASP A 572 43.03 0.47 -12.62
N LEU A 573 42.45 1.18 -11.64
CA LEU A 573 41.42 2.21 -11.86
C LEU A 573 41.93 3.31 -12.79
N VAL A 574 43.09 3.89 -12.49
CA VAL A 574 43.68 4.99 -13.25
C VAL A 574 44.10 4.52 -14.66
N LYS A 575 44.62 3.30 -14.82
CA LYS A 575 44.94 2.73 -16.15
C LYS A 575 43.72 2.50 -17.04
N GLU A 576 42.64 1.97 -16.46
CA GLU A 576 41.38 1.75 -17.19
C GLU A 576 40.70 3.08 -17.53
N VAL A 577 40.84 4.09 -16.67
CA VAL A 577 40.23 5.41 -16.87
C VAL A 577 41.08 6.31 -17.80
N ILE A 578 42.42 6.21 -17.81
CA ILE A 578 43.29 6.95 -18.76
C ILE A 578 43.17 6.41 -20.19
N LYS A 579 42.83 5.13 -20.37
CA LYS A 579 42.69 4.50 -21.69
C LYS A 579 41.50 5.01 -22.50
N GLU A 580 40.50 5.55 -21.82
CA GLU A 580 39.32 6.09 -22.46
C GLU A 580 39.25 7.58 -22.13
N ASP A 581 39.20 8.42 -23.17
CA ASP A 581 39.37 9.88 -23.11
C ASP A 581 38.16 10.57 -22.41
N TRP A 582 37.95 10.24 -21.13
CA TRP A 582 36.68 10.39 -20.40
C TRP A 582 36.65 11.58 -19.45
N PHE A 583 37.73 12.36 -19.33
CA PHE A 583 37.82 13.41 -18.32
C PHE A 583 37.48 14.82 -18.84
N ASP A 584 36.60 15.51 -18.12
CA ASP A 584 36.38 16.95 -18.26
C ASP A 584 37.46 17.79 -17.52
N GLU A 585 37.42 19.12 -17.69
CA GLU A 585 38.40 20.06 -17.10
C GLU A 585 38.44 20.04 -15.57
N GLU A 586 37.34 19.67 -14.90
CA GLU A 586 37.28 19.58 -13.44
C GLU A 586 37.98 18.30 -12.95
N GLN A 587 37.88 17.23 -13.73
CA GLN A 587 38.45 15.92 -13.41
C GLN A 587 39.98 15.83 -13.66
N LYS A 588 40.56 16.69 -14.51
CA LYS A 588 42.02 16.79 -14.71
C LYS A 588 42.81 17.20 -13.46
N LYS A 589 42.17 17.86 -12.48
CA LYS A 589 42.79 18.21 -11.18
C LYS A 589 43.18 16.97 -10.36
N TYR A 590 42.53 15.83 -10.57
CA TYR A 590 42.78 14.61 -9.80
C TYR A 590 43.95 13.78 -10.33
N ILE A 591 44.33 13.95 -11.61
CA ILE A 591 45.59 13.41 -12.15
C ILE A 591 46.78 14.04 -11.41
N LYS A 592 46.70 15.35 -11.13
CA LYS A 592 47.70 16.07 -10.32
C LYS A 592 47.79 15.52 -8.89
N LEU A 593 46.66 15.27 -8.24
CA LEU A 593 46.59 14.69 -6.89
C LEU A 593 47.12 13.24 -6.85
N TYR A 594 46.86 12.43 -7.90
CA TYR A 594 47.46 11.10 -8.06
C TYR A 594 48.99 11.17 -8.12
N HIS A 595 49.55 12.14 -8.86
CA HIS A 595 51.00 12.36 -8.91
C HIS A 595 51.59 12.76 -7.54
N GLU A 596 50.87 13.57 -6.76
CA GLU A 596 51.27 13.95 -5.39
C GLU A 596 51.28 12.74 -4.43
N ILE A 597 50.29 11.84 -4.52
CA ILE A 597 50.25 10.60 -3.73
C ILE A 597 51.41 9.66 -4.10
N GLN A 598 51.77 9.56 -5.39
CA GLN A 598 52.93 8.77 -5.83
C GLN A 598 54.26 9.32 -5.26
N GLN A 599 54.40 10.65 -5.13
CA GLN A 599 55.57 11.27 -4.50
C GLN A 599 55.65 11.01 -2.98
N ILE A 600 54.52 10.92 -2.29
CA ILE A 600 54.53 10.59 -0.85
C ILE A 600 54.96 9.13 -0.64
N ASN A 601 54.50 8.21 -1.50
CA ASN A 601 54.83 6.80 -1.39
C ASN A 601 56.30 6.49 -1.74
N SER A 602 56.89 7.22 -2.69
CA SER A 602 58.31 7.10 -3.02
C SER A 602 59.21 7.38 -1.80
N ASN A 603 58.87 8.39 -0.99
CA ASN A 603 59.59 8.69 0.25
C ASN A 603 59.56 7.54 1.29
N CYS A 604 58.45 6.80 1.40
CA CYS A 604 58.34 5.64 2.29
C CYS A 604 59.16 4.44 1.81
N VAL A 605 59.18 4.20 0.50
CA VAL A 605 59.99 3.14 -0.12
C VAL A 605 61.48 3.44 0.04
N ASN A 606 61.90 4.68 -0.21
CA ASN A 606 63.29 5.13 -0.05
C ASN A 606 63.82 4.92 1.37
N LYS A 607 63.05 5.27 2.40
CA LYS A 607 63.42 4.99 3.82
C LYS A 607 63.59 3.50 4.13
N THR A 608 62.84 2.63 3.46
CA THR A 608 62.96 1.17 3.64
C THR A 608 64.23 0.64 2.95
N ILE A 609 64.60 1.24 1.82
CA ILE A 609 65.84 0.94 1.09
C ILE A 609 67.07 1.42 1.87
N GLU A 610 67.02 2.61 2.45
CA GLU A 610 68.10 3.12 3.33
C GLU A 610 68.38 2.14 4.49
N LYS A 611 67.32 1.66 5.16
CA LYS A 611 67.46 0.64 6.22
C LYS A 611 68.02 -0.69 5.71
N PHE A 612 67.76 -1.04 4.46
CA PHE A 612 68.33 -2.23 3.85
C PHE A 612 69.83 -2.05 3.59
N ILE A 613 70.23 -0.90 3.04
CA ILE A 613 71.64 -0.56 2.84
C ILE A 613 72.38 -0.54 4.17
N GLU A 614 71.81 0.11 5.19
CA GLU A 614 72.34 0.15 6.56
C GLU A 614 72.50 -1.28 7.12
N PHE A 615 71.47 -2.13 7.00
CA PHE A 615 71.55 -3.52 7.45
C PHE A 615 72.70 -4.28 6.80
N ILE A 616 72.88 -4.14 5.48
CA ILE A 616 73.96 -4.79 4.74
C ILE A 616 75.32 -4.29 5.23
N ASN A 617 75.48 -2.97 5.36
CA ASN A 617 76.72 -2.36 5.82
C ASN A 617 77.09 -2.80 7.25
N THR A 618 76.12 -2.90 8.15
CA THR A 618 76.36 -3.29 9.54
C THR A 618 76.63 -4.80 9.70
N ASN A 619 75.90 -5.65 8.97
CA ASN A 619 75.95 -7.10 9.20
C ASN A 619 76.83 -7.85 8.19
N ASN A 620 77.29 -7.16 7.15
CA ASN A 620 78.11 -7.66 6.04
C ASN A 620 77.57 -8.96 5.40
N ARG A 621 76.23 -9.08 5.38
CA ARG A 621 75.50 -10.23 4.84
C ARG A 621 74.08 -9.86 4.49
N MET A 622 73.48 -10.63 3.58
CA MET A 622 72.07 -10.55 3.26
C MET A 622 71.13 -10.90 4.43
N PRO A 623 69.94 -10.24 4.51
CA PRO A 623 68.83 -10.69 5.35
C PRO A 623 68.43 -12.14 5.05
N SER A 624 68.29 -12.97 6.08
CA SER A 624 68.07 -14.42 6.00
C SER A 624 66.71 -14.79 5.38
N ARG A 625 66.65 -15.93 4.66
CA ARG A 625 65.44 -16.43 3.96
C ARG A 625 64.58 -17.42 4.79
N GLY A 626 64.75 -17.46 6.12
CA GLY A 626 64.07 -18.43 6.99
C GLY A 626 62.53 -18.33 6.99
N LYS A 627 61.84 -19.39 7.41
CA LYS A 627 60.39 -19.31 7.67
C LYS A 627 60.17 -18.65 9.05
N ASN A 628 59.46 -17.52 9.05
CA ASN A 628 58.91 -16.82 10.22
C ASN A 628 59.88 -16.13 11.20
N ASN A 629 60.95 -15.49 10.73
CA ASN A 629 61.69 -14.49 11.53
C ASN A 629 61.56 -13.08 10.92
N VAL A 630 61.79 -12.04 11.74
CA VAL A 630 61.67 -10.61 11.35
C VAL A 630 62.57 -10.29 10.15
N GLU A 631 63.77 -10.86 10.13
CA GLU A 631 64.74 -10.67 9.06
C GLU A 631 64.25 -11.26 7.71
N ALA A 632 63.56 -12.40 7.71
CA ALA A 632 62.96 -12.97 6.50
C ALA A 632 61.70 -12.26 6.05
N GLN A 633 60.97 -11.58 6.95
CA GLN A 633 59.90 -10.67 6.56
C GLN A 633 60.48 -9.42 5.90
N PHE A 634 61.54 -8.85 6.50
CA PHE A 634 62.27 -7.73 5.92
C PHE A 634 62.86 -8.09 4.55
N ARG A 635 63.48 -9.27 4.42
CA ARG A 635 64.01 -9.77 3.15
C ARG A 635 62.94 -9.85 2.06
N ARG A 636 61.80 -10.47 2.37
CA ARG A 636 60.67 -10.59 1.44
C ARG A 636 60.14 -9.23 1.01
N LYS A 637 60.12 -8.26 1.92
CA LYS A 637 59.72 -6.89 1.63
C LYS A 637 60.67 -6.23 0.64
N ILE A 638 61.99 -6.36 0.83
CA ILE A 638 63.01 -5.84 -0.10
C ILE A 638 62.96 -6.55 -1.45
N ASP A 639 62.84 -7.87 -1.48
CA ASP A 639 62.70 -8.65 -2.72
C ASP A 639 61.48 -8.17 -3.54
N SER A 640 60.37 -7.89 -2.86
CA SER A 640 59.14 -7.35 -3.46
C SER A 640 59.33 -5.94 -4.00
N ILE A 641 59.94 -5.05 -3.22
CA ILE A 641 60.23 -3.66 -3.62
C ILE A 641 61.12 -3.62 -4.86
N ILE A 642 62.23 -4.37 -4.84
CA ILE A 642 63.17 -4.42 -5.97
C ILE A 642 62.49 -4.95 -7.24
N LYS A 643 61.67 -6.01 -7.10
CA LYS A 643 60.93 -6.57 -8.24
C LYS A 643 59.87 -5.60 -8.78
N LYS A 644 59.17 -4.87 -7.91
CA LYS A 644 58.05 -4.00 -8.28
C LYS A 644 58.49 -2.65 -8.85
N TYR A 645 59.59 -2.08 -8.36
CA TYR A 645 59.96 -0.70 -8.66
C TYR A 645 61.23 -0.54 -9.51
N ARG A 646 61.77 -1.64 -10.08
CA ARG A 646 62.99 -1.63 -10.93
C ARG A 646 62.97 -0.65 -12.10
N SER A 647 61.78 -0.33 -12.61
CA SER A 647 61.58 0.55 -13.77
C SER A 647 60.82 1.83 -13.41
N ASN A 648 60.64 2.14 -12.11
CA ASN A 648 59.86 3.29 -11.68
C ASN A 648 60.73 4.56 -11.66
N PRO A 649 60.40 5.62 -12.43
CA PRO A 649 61.21 6.82 -12.52
C PRO A 649 61.14 7.73 -11.27
N TYR A 650 60.24 7.45 -10.32
CA TYR A 650 60.03 8.25 -9.11
C TYR A 650 60.70 7.67 -7.85
N ILE A 651 61.30 6.47 -7.93
CA ILE A 651 61.91 5.77 -6.78
C ILE A 651 63.32 5.32 -7.17
N ASP A 652 64.35 5.90 -6.56
CA ASP A 652 65.74 5.51 -6.82
C ASP A 652 66.10 4.26 -6.00
N ILE A 653 66.17 3.12 -6.70
CA ILE A 653 66.53 1.83 -6.10
C ILE A 653 67.86 1.27 -6.64
N SER A 654 68.61 2.07 -7.39
CA SER A 654 69.81 1.67 -8.14
C SER A 654 70.85 0.97 -7.26
N VAL A 655 71.21 1.60 -6.14
CA VAL A 655 72.19 1.08 -5.17
C VAL A 655 71.71 -0.24 -4.54
N ALA A 656 70.41 -0.35 -4.23
CA ALA A 656 69.86 -1.57 -3.66
C ALA A 656 69.88 -2.73 -4.66
N VAL A 657 69.63 -2.46 -5.94
CA VAL A 657 69.72 -3.44 -7.03
C VAL A 657 71.17 -3.91 -7.22
N GLU A 658 72.14 -3.00 -7.20
CA GLU A 658 73.57 -3.36 -7.31
C GLU A 658 74.03 -4.25 -6.16
N ILE A 659 73.69 -3.89 -4.92
CA ILE A 659 73.99 -4.70 -3.72
C ILE A 659 73.31 -6.08 -3.84
N TYR A 660 72.06 -6.10 -4.29
CA TYR A 660 71.30 -7.33 -4.47
C TYR A 660 71.92 -8.27 -5.49
N ASP A 661 72.29 -7.74 -6.65
CA ASP A 661 72.86 -8.50 -7.77
C ASP A 661 74.31 -8.94 -7.45
N SER A 662 75.09 -8.15 -6.71
CA SER A 662 76.45 -8.53 -6.26
C SER A 662 76.45 -9.73 -5.30
N HIS A 663 75.47 -9.82 -4.40
CA HIS A 663 75.36 -10.92 -3.44
C HIS A 663 74.85 -12.22 -4.09
N ILE A 664 74.10 -12.14 -5.19
CA ILE A 664 73.73 -13.31 -6.01
C ILE A 664 74.97 -13.90 -6.68
N LYS A 665 75.93 -13.07 -7.11
CA LYS A 665 77.20 -13.52 -7.73
C LYS A 665 78.13 -14.29 -6.78
N GLN A 666 77.95 -14.24 -5.46
CA GLN A 666 78.77 -15.03 -4.51
C GLN A 666 78.38 -16.52 -4.44
N ASN A 667 77.20 -16.93 -4.94
CA ASN A 667 76.71 -18.32 -4.94
C ASN A 667 76.82 -19.00 -6.32
N THR A 668 77.92 -18.77 -7.04
CA THR A 668 78.18 -19.42 -8.33
C THR A 668 78.65 -20.86 -8.15
N ALA A 669 78.55 -21.66 -9.22
CA ALA A 669 79.09 -23.02 -9.27
C ALA A 669 80.61 -23.02 -8.99
N GLU A 670 81.36 -22.08 -9.58
CA GLU A 670 82.80 -21.87 -9.38
C GLU A 670 83.18 -21.71 -7.90
N ASN A 671 82.53 -20.77 -7.19
CA ASN A 671 82.84 -20.48 -5.80
C ASN A 671 82.44 -21.64 -4.88
N THR A 672 81.31 -22.29 -5.18
CA THR A 672 80.85 -23.46 -4.42
C THR A 672 81.80 -24.66 -4.61
N PHE A 673 82.35 -24.83 -5.81
CA PHE A 673 83.35 -25.86 -6.09
C PHE A 673 84.65 -25.61 -5.31
N ASN A 674 85.15 -24.38 -5.30
CA ASN A 674 86.37 -24.01 -4.57
C ASN A 674 86.21 -24.17 -3.05
N GLU A 675 85.06 -23.77 -2.49
CA GLU A 675 84.74 -24.03 -1.08
C GLU A 675 84.70 -25.54 -0.77
N ALA A 676 84.16 -26.36 -1.67
CA ALA A 676 84.13 -27.81 -1.52
C ALA A 676 85.54 -28.42 -1.54
N MET A 677 86.43 -27.92 -2.39
CA MET A 677 87.84 -28.36 -2.45
C MET A 677 88.61 -27.97 -1.20
N ASN A 678 88.48 -26.72 -0.72
CA ASN A 678 89.11 -26.27 0.53
C ASN A 678 88.60 -27.08 1.75
N PHE A 679 87.30 -27.39 1.78
CA PHE A 679 86.75 -28.27 2.81
C PHE A 679 87.33 -29.69 2.72
N TYR A 680 87.48 -30.22 1.49
CA TYR A 680 88.07 -31.53 1.28
C TYR A 680 89.55 -31.55 1.70
N GLU A 681 90.33 -30.53 1.37
CA GLU A 681 91.72 -30.39 1.79
C GLU A 681 91.84 -30.38 3.32
N LYS A 682 90.98 -29.61 4.00
CA LYS A 682 91.01 -29.46 5.46
C LYS A 682 90.54 -30.71 6.22
N TYR A 683 89.52 -31.42 5.74
CA TYR A 683 88.87 -32.51 6.48
C TYR A 683 89.00 -33.89 5.82
N SER A 684 89.69 -33.97 4.68
CA SER A 684 89.90 -35.16 3.85
C SER A 684 88.62 -35.91 3.52
N ARG A 685 87.52 -35.16 3.35
CA ARG A 685 86.19 -35.67 2.99
C ARG A 685 85.32 -34.54 2.47
N LEU A 686 84.31 -34.88 1.68
CA LEU A 686 83.29 -33.91 1.30
C LEU A 686 82.32 -33.57 2.47
N PRO A 687 81.70 -32.38 2.45
CA PRO A 687 80.67 -31.96 3.40
C PRO A 687 79.47 -32.92 3.42
N LYS A 688 78.93 -33.21 4.61
CA LYS A 688 77.76 -34.10 4.77
C LYS A 688 76.53 -33.35 5.23
N HIS A 689 75.36 -33.85 4.80
CA HIS A 689 74.06 -33.43 5.32
C HIS A 689 73.87 -33.91 6.77
N ARG A 690 74.43 -33.18 7.74
CA ARG A 690 74.30 -33.50 9.18
C ARG A 690 73.52 -32.41 9.90
N LYS A 691 72.61 -32.80 10.80
CA LYS A 691 71.92 -31.87 11.71
C LYS A 691 72.74 -31.72 13.00
N GLY A 692 73.08 -30.49 13.38
CA GLY A 692 73.82 -30.15 14.59
C GLY A 692 73.66 -28.68 14.98
N LYS A 693 73.95 -28.33 16.24
CA LYS A 693 73.78 -26.97 16.81
C LYS A 693 75.06 -26.11 16.80
N THR A 694 76.19 -26.61 16.30
CA THR A 694 77.43 -25.83 16.22
C THR A 694 77.54 -25.12 14.88
N THR A 695 78.19 -23.96 14.87
CA THR A 695 78.44 -23.13 13.67
C THR A 695 79.17 -23.90 12.56
N GLU A 696 80.12 -24.76 12.94
CA GLU A 696 80.89 -25.58 12.00
C GLU A 696 80.04 -26.68 11.34
N LEU A 697 79.13 -27.32 12.10
CA LEU A 697 78.17 -28.30 11.56
C LEU A 697 77.12 -27.63 10.66
N GLU A 698 76.72 -26.40 10.98
CA GLU A 698 75.79 -25.64 10.15
C GLU A 698 76.42 -25.18 8.84
N TYR A 699 77.69 -24.74 8.87
CA TYR A 699 78.47 -24.43 7.67
C TYR A 699 78.60 -25.67 6.76
N GLU A 700 79.00 -26.81 7.32
CA GLU A 700 79.12 -28.07 6.58
C GLU A 700 77.79 -28.45 5.92
N ARG A 701 76.67 -28.37 6.66
CA ARG A 701 75.34 -28.70 6.13
C ARG A 701 74.93 -27.77 4.99
N LYS A 702 75.19 -26.45 5.12
CA LYS A 702 74.87 -25.45 4.08
C LYS A 702 75.70 -25.68 2.82
N LEU A 703 76.99 -25.97 2.96
CA LEU A 703 77.86 -26.29 1.82
C LEU A 703 77.42 -27.59 1.13
N ALA A 704 77.08 -28.65 1.88
CA ALA A 704 76.54 -29.89 1.32
C ALA A 704 75.25 -29.67 0.51
N TYR A 705 74.34 -28.82 1.00
CA TYR A 705 73.10 -28.48 0.31
C TYR A 705 73.33 -27.69 -0.99
N ARG A 706 74.26 -26.72 -0.97
CA ARG A 706 74.65 -25.99 -2.19
C ARG A 706 75.24 -26.94 -3.23
N ILE A 707 76.17 -27.81 -2.86
CA ILE A 707 76.77 -28.79 -3.78
C ILE A 707 75.70 -29.69 -4.41
N THR A 708 74.81 -30.25 -3.59
CA THR A 708 73.73 -31.15 -4.06
C THR A 708 72.80 -30.41 -5.03
N SER A 709 72.35 -29.21 -4.64
CA SER A 709 71.43 -28.41 -5.46
C SER A 709 72.04 -27.98 -6.80
N ILE A 710 73.35 -27.74 -6.87
CA ILE A 710 74.01 -27.37 -8.13
C ILE A 710 74.26 -28.61 -9.00
N LEU A 711 74.59 -29.76 -8.40
CA LEU A 711 74.70 -31.04 -9.11
C LEU A 711 73.37 -31.46 -9.76
N ASP A 712 72.27 -31.42 -9.00
CA ASP A 712 70.94 -31.83 -9.47
C ASP A 712 70.44 -30.96 -10.64
N ASN A 713 70.85 -29.69 -10.68
CA ASN A 713 70.51 -28.75 -11.74
C ASN A 713 71.57 -28.67 -12.86
N ASN A 714 72.51 -29.62 -12.93
CA ASN A 714 73.58 -29.68 -13.92
C ASN A 714 74.53 -28.46 -13.97
N GLY A 715 74.61 -27.66 -12.91
CA GLY A 715 75.31 -26.36 -12.92
C GLY A 715 76.84 -26.41 -12.80
N PHE A 716 77.44 -27.56 -12.48
CA PHE A 716 78.90 -27.75 -12.52
C PHE A 716 79.38 -28.13 -13.94
N THR A 717 80.62 -27.77 -14.29
CA THR A 717 81.26 -28.25 -15.53
C THR A 717 81.50 -29.76 -15.47
N ASN A 718 81.75 -30.39 -16.62
CA ASN A 718 82.01 -31.84 -16.68
C ASN A 718 83.23 -32.23 -15.85
N ASP A 719 84.33 -31.46 -15.92
CA ASP A 719 85.55 -31.69 -15.14
C ASP A 719 85.29 -31.57 -13.63
N GLN A 720 84.51 -30.57 -13.20
CA GLN A 720 84.14 -30.38 -11.80
C GLN A 720 83.27 -31.54 -11.28
N LYS A 721 82.34 -32.03 -12.11
CA LYS A 721 81.51 -33.22 -11.79
C LYS A 721 82.37 -34.45 -11.65
N GLU A 722 83.33 -34.66 -12.56
CA GLU A 722 84.25 -35.81 -12.53
C GLU A 722 85.14 -35.79 -11.28
N ILE A 723 85.67 -34.63 -10.91
CA ILE A 723 86.44 -34.45 -9.66
C ILE A 723 85.57 -34.75 -8.44
N LEU A 724 84.38 -34.14 -8.31
CA LEU A 724 83.49 -34.39 -7.17
C LEU A 724 83.05 -35.86 -7.09
N ASN A 725 82.79 -36.50 -8.23
CA ASN A 725 82.43 -37.92 -8.29
C ASN A 725 83.60 -38.84 -7.96
N SER A 726 84.84 -38.51 -8.36
CA SER A 726 86.04 -39.27 -7.98
C SER A 726 86.34 -39.17 -6.47
N LEU A 727 86.10 -38.00 -5.86
CA LEU A 727 86.23 -37.79 -4.41
C LEU A 727 85.12 -38.48 -3.61
N LEU A 728 83.93 -38.63 -4.20
CA LEU A 728 82.88 -39.52 -3.68
C LEU A 728 83.29 -40.99 -3.79
N PHE A 729 83.96 -41.39 -4.87
CA PHE A 729 84.45 -42.77 -5.10
C PHE A 729 85.58 -43.16 -4.14
N LYS A 730 86.49 -42.23 -3.76
CA LYS A 730 87.52 -42.44 -2.72
C LYS A 730 86.94 -42.77 -1.33
N ASN A 731 85.65 -42.53 -1.07
CA ASN A 731 84.99 -43.03 0.15
C ASN A 731 84.69 -44.55 0.13
N LYS A 732 84.76 -45.24 -1.02
CA LYS A 732 84.61 -46.71 -1.10
C LYS A 732 85.82 -47.48 -0.56
N GLU A 733 87.01 -46.89 -0.52
CA GLU A 733 88.23 -47.53 0.04
C GLU A 733 88.43 -47.27 1.55
N ARG A 734 87.58 -46.43 2.14
CA ARG A 734 87.60 -46.08 3.56
C ARG A 734 87.55 -47.30 4.51
N PRO A 735 86.79 -48.38 4.23
CA PRO A 735 86.85 -49.59 5.05
C PRO A 735 88.27 -50.17 5.11
N LYS A 736 88.96 -50.30 3.97
CA LYS A 736 90.34 -50.82 3.91
C LYS A 736 91.32 -49.96 4.72
N VAL A 737 91.20 -48.64 4.64
CA VAL A 737 92.06 -47.71 5.43
C VAL A 737 91.81 -47.88 6.93
N VAL A 738 90.54 -48.01 7.34
CA VAL A 738 90.17 -48.22 8.75
C VAL A 738 90.67 -49.58 9.26
N LEU A 739 90.61 -50.63 8.43
CA LEU A 739 91.14 -51.95 8.75
C LEU A 739 92.67 -51.92 8.91
N ASN A 740 93.40 -51.30 7.98
CA ASN A 740 94.85 -51.15 8.08
C ASN A 740 95.24 -50.36 9.34
N THR A 741 94.50 -49.31 9.68
CA THR A 741 94.73 -48.54 10.92
C THR A 741 94.60 -49.42 12.18
N LEU A 742 93.65 -50.36 12.20
CA LEU A 742 93.49 -51.31 13.29
C LEU A 742 94.68 -52.29 13.37
N ILE A 743 95.14 -52.79 12.22
CA ILE A 743 96.28 -53.69 12.11
C ILE A 743 97.56 -52.99 12.58
N ASP A 744 97.81 -51.77 12.10
CA ASP A 744 98.98 -50.97 12.46
C ASP A 744 99.00 -50.64 13.96
N PHE A 745 97.84 -50.32 14.54
CA PHE A 745 97.74 -50.12 15.98
C PHE A 745 98.10 -51.39 16.76
N TYR A 746 97.56 -52.54 16.34
CA TYR A 746 97.83 -53.82 17.00
C TYR A 746 99.31 -54.19 16.92
N ASN A 747 99.93 -54.01 15.74
CA ASN A 747 101.35 -54.27 15.55
C ASN A 747 102.24 -53.31 16.37
N LYS A 748 101.84 -52.05 16.49
CA LYS A 748 102.61 -51.03 17.22
C LYS A 748 102.56 -51.20 18.74
N TYR A 749 101.40 -51.57 19.29
CA TYR A 749 101.20 -51.62 20.74
C TYR A 749 101.08 -53.04 21.30
N SER A 750 101.13 -54.06 20.44
CA SER A 750 100.97 -55.49 20.76
C SER A 750 99.70 -55.78 21.58
N ARG A 751 98.68 -54.94 21.44
CA ARG A 751 97.40 -55.06 22.13
C ARG A 751 96.28 -54.47 21.29
N ALA A 752 95.05 -54.92 21.54
CA ALA A 752 93.89 -54.34 20.90
C ALA A 752 93.58 -52.93 21.46
N PRO A 753 93.01 -52.03 20.64
CA PRO A 753 92.49 -50.76 21.13
C PRO A 753 91.32 -51.00 22.10
N LYS A 754 91.23 -50.22 23.18
CA LYS A 754 90.19 -50.33 24.21
C LYS A 754 89.24 -49.13 24.15
N CYS A 755 87.94 -49.39 24.26
CA CYS A 755 86.89 -48.36 24.31
C CYS A 755 87.05 -47.38 25.48
N THR A 756 87.83 -47.70 26.52
CA THR A 756 88.02 -46.87 27.71
C THR A 756 89.17 -45.87 27.56
N ASN A 757 90.08 -46.07 26.60
CA ASN A 757 91.34 -45.33 26.53
C ASN A 757 91.33 -44.28 25.40
N GLY A 758 91.36 -43.00 25.75
CA GLY A 758 91.59 -41.91 24.80
C GLY A 758 90.52 -41.70 23.71
N LYS A 759 90.60 -40.58 22.98
CA LYS A 759 89.70 -40.30 21.85
C LYS A 759 90.05 -41.14 20.61
N GLU A 760 91.31 -41.53 20.47
CA GLU A 760 91.85 -42.18 19.26
C GLU A 760 91.46 -43.67 19.19
N GLU A 761 91.69 -44.45 20.24
CA GLU A 761 91.29 -45.88 20.28
C GLU A 761 89.76 -46.03 20.16
N LYS A 762 88.99 -45.15 20.82
CA LYS A 762 87.52 -45.07 20.68
C LYS A 762 87.09 -44.85 19.23
N ARG A 763 87.81 -44.00 18.49
CA ARG A 763 87.52 -43.68 17.08
C ARG A 763 87.81 -44.86 16.17
N ILE A 764 88.90 -45.59 16.39
CA ILE A 764 89.25 -46.82 15.65
C ILE A 764 88.12 -47.85 15.81
N ILE A 765 87.72 -48.15 17.05
CA ILE A 765 86.68 -49.14 17.34
C ILE A 765 85.31 -48.73 16.76
N SER A 766 84.94 -47.46 16.91
CA SER A 766 83.64 -46.96 16.40
C SER A 766 83.55 -47.04 14.88
N ASN A 767 84.64 -46.75 14.17
CA ASN A 767 84.67 -46.86 12.72
C ASN A 767 84.60 -48.33 12.26
N ILE A 768 85.36 -49.23 12.90
CA ILE A 768 85.30 -50.67 12.62
C ILE A 768 83.87 -51.20 12.79
N ARG A 769 83.20 -50.88 13.91
CA ARG A 769 81.81 -51.27 14.16
C ARG A 769 80.84 -50.75 13.10
N TYR A 770 80.95 -49.48 12.73
CA TYR A 770 80.11 -48.89 11.69
C TYR A 770 80.25 -49.61 10.35
N HIS A 771 81.49 -49.92 9.96
CA HIS A 771 81.76 -50.60 8.69
C HIS A 771 81.34 -52.09 8.70
N ILE A 772 81.44 -52.77 9.84
CA ILE A 772 80.87 -54.13 10.02
C ILE A 772 79.34 -54.10 9.90
N LYS A 773 78.65 -53.23 10.65
CA LYS A 773 77.17 -53.13 10.59
C LYS A 773 76.64 -52.76 9.21
N SER A 774 77.45 -52.10 8.41
CA SER A 774 77.10 -51.68 7.05
C SER A 774 77.56 -52.68 5.97
N ASN A 775 78.02 -53.88 6.35
CA ASN A 775 78.48 -54.94 5.43
C ASN A 775 79.62 -54.51 4.47
N HIS A 776 80.53 -53.65 4.95
CA HIS A 776 81.62 -53.12 4.13
C HIS A 776 82.91 -53.96 4.12
N TYR A 777 82.97 -55.07 4.87
CA TYR A 777 84.13 -55.97 4.95
C TYR A 777 83.76 -57.35 4.41
N SER A 778 84.70 -58.01 3.74
CA SER A 778 84.60 -59.42 3.37
C SER A 778 84.74 -60.34 4.59
N ASP A 779 84.28 -61.59 4.48
CA ASP A 779 84.37 -62.56 5.58
C ASP A 779 85.81 -62.78 6.06
N LYS A 780 86.78 -62.78 5.14
CA LYS A 780 88.22 -62.87 5.47
C LYS A 780 88.70 -61.68 6.31
N GLU A 781 88.26 -60.47 5.97
CA GLU A 781 88.62 -59.25 6.71
C GLU A 781 87.94 -59.21 8.08
N ILE A 782 86.70 -59.68 8.19
CA ILE A 782 85.99 -59.84 9.47
C ILE A 782 86.73 -60.83 10.37
N ASP A 783 87.22 -61.94 9.84
CA ASP A 783 88.02 -62.90 10.62
C ASP A 783 89.36 -62.32 11.08
N SER A 784 90.02 -61.51 10.25
CA SER A 784 91.21 -60.74 10.66
C SER A 784 90.90 -59.76 11.80
N ILE A 785 89.76 -59.06 11.73
CA ILE A 785 89.31 -58.16 12.80
C ILE A 785 89.02 -58.94 14.09
N LYS A 786 88.37 -60.10 14.00
CA LYS A 786 88.05 -60.96 15.17
C LYS A 786 89.30 -61.43 15.90
N LYS A 787 90.41 -61.70 15.20
CA LYS A 787 91.69 -62.06 15.82
C LYS A 787 92.27 -60.91 16.66
N ILE A 788 92.14 -59.68 16.18
CA ILE A 788 92.66 -58.49 16.87
C ILE A 788 91.72 -58.01 17.98
N LEU A 789 90.40 -58.08 17.76
CA LEU A 789 89.35 -57.60 18.65
C LEU A 789 88.35 -58.72 19.03
N PRO A 790 88.78 -59.80 19.71
CA PRO A 790 87.93 -60.95 19.98
C PRO A 790 86.72 -60.63 20.87
N TYR A 791 86.82 -59.61 21.72
CA TYR A 791 85.75 -59.18 22.63
C TYR A 791 84.80 -58.15 22.03
N ALA A 792 85.11 -57.57 20.86
CA ALA A 792 84.29 -56.51 20.26
C ALA A 792 83.03 -57.02 19.55
N MET A 793 82.88 -58.35 19.40
CA MET A 793 81.77 -59.01 18.70
C MET A 793 80.91 -59.91 19.60
N LYS A 794 81.00 -59.77 20.94
CA LYS A 794 80.31 -60.66 21.89
C LYS A 794 78.87 -60.30 22.26
N ASP A 795 78.27 -59.30 21.62
CA ASP A 795 76.85 -59.01 21.79
C ASP A 795 76.22 -58.79 20.41
N ASP A 796 75.14 -59.53 20.13
CA ASP A 796 74.24 -59.34 18.97
C ASP A 796 73.40 -58.04 19.14
N ASN A 797 74.08 -56.93 19.41
CA ASN A 797 73.53 -55.57 19.41
C ASN A 797 74.51 -54.53 18.83
#